data_AF-A0A821YB17-F1
#
_entry.id   AF-A0A821YB17-F1
#
_cell.length_a   1.000
_cell.length_b   1.000
_cell.length_c   1.000
_cell.angle_alpha   90.00
_cell.angle_beta   90.00
_cell.angle_gamma   90.00
#
_symmetry.space_group_name_H-M   'P 1'
#
loop_
_entity.id
_entity.type
_entity.pdbx_description
1 polymer ?
#
loop_
_entity_poly.entity_id
_entity_poly.type
_entity_poly.pdbx_seq_one_letter_code
_entity_poly.pdbx_strand_id
1 'polypeptide(L)'
;MQELMQEAVKRKAALALVQEPYVGAGTQIKGYAGARVFQVLDSAVRTKAAIIVFDQSLKAELVGTPTPNIVTIKVGNWPREVHLTSFYFEPKPHAIQPYLEELSRKIRKKRSIIAGDGNAKNIWWGSGKNDERGDALEAVLSENHMDLLNVGDTPTFETIRGQKLYTGVPDITACTVDLTSKINNWRVDRSITSSDHNAITFEVKLEKTNEPHTKKTTRVYKTKGADWTLFRAKISQSLLMEKINDSEINKITNCNILEDKIKQFTAVVTEECDRMIPKVKRIANYKVPWWNKELETLKREMTTKKRRIRCARAERRQMVVEEYLEAKTRYEEEVEKARVQSWKEYCTRQTREGMWEGIYRVLNKSQKRKEDVPLTKDGEQLTMVDSAQYLADTFYPSDDMAAESVDHKQTRENADEVNMWSQNDTLDPPFTMGELVEVINSFNPKKAPGGDGLTSDICAEVIMARPETYLSIVNKSLTLGYFPIMWKEAIVVVLRKPARDDYSTAKSYRPIGLLPVMGKIYEKPTQVAPSTQTQPVSIWIYATKEYRGRTLCTEGAFDNAWWPRIRQRLAEENCPVNLRRVIDSYLTDRRVRLRYGEVEIIKCPEKGCVQGSIGGPILWNLLLDPLLNTLREAGTRVQAFADDIVLMFDAYEAIDIERNANEALEIVRKWGELNKLKFAPKKTNAILLTRKQNYDTPKLKMAGENIKMSKEVKILGLIIDDKLTFNSHVAQITKKTIDLFKRVDRAAKTTWGIHPEITRTVYTAVVEPITLYAAAAWAPAGKKLSVQAQLKTIQRKFAQKIIGSYRTVSYEAATVLAGLLPLDLRLKEAAALYETRKHGTLPELKDIEVEKKVPYTEGPHPAKALRTGYTPLHTEEEIAAIETETKIFTDGSKIEGKTGAAVVLIDDGENKTKKYKLANHCSVYQAELLAINSALEVLRKSGKRQAAILSDSRSALEAIISTRTKNRLAHEARKKIESCREAGQEVQLYWVKAHAGLQGNEAADTAAKEAALNLKCKPHYNTCPISYVKRLLREKSKAEWQTRYQNSENASVTKIFFSSPEQAYRAFKNGRLTNKLTQMLTGHGGFSEYLHRFKCKGDPTCPCDQQSTQDVRHCLLECPRHALARLDLEQVIGTGKITMEDLSQVMNNAELRRHFENYATKIVTTLLKENKSKLS
;
A
#
# COMPACT_ATOMS: atom_id res chain seq x y z
N MET A 1 7.08 -5.69 -30.87
CA MET A 1 6.14 -5.90 -29.72
C MET A 1 5.02 -4.85 -29.65
N GLN A 2 5.30 -3.54 -29.64
CA GLN A 2 4.23 -2.52 -29.52
C GLN A 2 3.31 -2.47 -30.76
N GLU A 3 3.88 -2.62 -31.96
CA GLU A 3 3.13 -2.77 -33.21
C GLU A 3 2.20 -3.99 -33.17
N LEU A 4 2.70 -5.14 -32.68
CA LEU A 4 1.90 -6.35 -32.48
C LEU A 4 0.68 -6.09 -31.58
N MET A 5 0.84 -5.32 -30.49
CA MET A 5 -0.29 -4.97 -29.62
C MET A 5 -1.33 -4.11 -30.36
N GLN A 6 -0.90 -3.14 -31.18
CA GLN A 6 -1.83 -2.30 -31.95
C GLN A 6 -2.57 -3.10 -33.03
N GLU A 7 -1.86 -3.95 -33.77
CA GLU A 7 -2.47 -4.81 -34.78
C GLU A 7 -3.40 -5.86 -34.17
N ALA A 8 -3.08 -6.39 -32.98
CA ALA A 8 -3.97 -7.28 -32.25
C ALA A 8 -5.32 -6.60 -31.92
N VAL A 9 -5.33 -5.32 -31.51
CA VAL A 9 -6.58 -4.56 -31.28
C VAL A 9 -7.36 -4.44 -32.59
N LYS A 10 -6.67 -3.95 -33.62
CA LYS A 10 -7.26 -3.61 -34.92
C LYS A 10 -7.90 -4.83 -35.59
N ARG A 11 -7.22 -5.98 -35.50
CA ARG A 11 -7.63 -7.24 -36.11
C ARG A 11 -8.46 -8.13 -35.20
N LYS A 12 -8.68 -7.73 -33.93
CA LYS A 12 -9.31 -8.56 -32.89
C LYS A 12 -8.65 -9.95 -32.76
N ALA A 13 -7.31 -9.98 -32.82
CA ALA A 13 -6.56 -11.23 -32.72
C ALA A 13 -6.74 -11.85 -31.32
N ALA A 14 -6.97 -13.16 -31.24
CA ALA A 14 -7.14 -13.85 -29.95
C ALA A 14 -5.80 -14.08 -29.22
N LEU A 15 -4.75 -14.46 -29.96
CA LEU A 15 -3.41 -14.74 -29.44
C LEU A 15 -2.32 -14.53 -30.51
N ALA A 16 -1.06 -14.54 -30.10
CA ALA A 16 0.13 -14.54 -30.96
C ALA A 16 1.21 -15.47 -30.39
N LEU A 17 1.86 -16.23 -31.28
CA LEU A 17 3.09 -16.98 -31.01
C LEU A 17 4.26 -16.04 -31.36
N VAL A 18 5.25 -15.89 -30.47
CA VAL A 18 6.29 -14.86 -30.59
C VAL A 18 7.68 -15.45 -30.36
N GLN A 19 8.55 -15.25 -31.34
CA GLN A 19 9.95 -15.66 -31.34
C GLN A 19 10.87 -14.46 -31.14
N GLU A 20 12.02 -14.73 -30.51
CA GLU A 20 13.05 -13.77 -30.09
C GLU A 20 12.51 -12.41 -29.59
N PRO A 21 11.60 -12.41 -28.60
CA PRO A 21 10.92 -11.20 -28.19
C PRO A 21 11.88 -10.20 -27.52
N TYR A 22 11.67 -8.90 -27.76
CA TYR A 22 12.43 -7.85 -27.06
C TYR A 22 12.11 -7.83 -25.56
N VAL A 23 13.08 -8.21 -24.72
CA VAL A 23 12.99 -8.25 -23.25
C VAL A 23 13.63 -7.05 -22.53
N GLY A 24 14.30 -6.16 -23.26
CA GLY A 24 15.03 -5.01 -22.71
C GLY A 24 16.20 -5.42 -21.82
N ALA A 25 16.45 -4.70 -20.73
CA ALA A 25 17.50 -5.03 -19.74
C ALA A 25 17.14 -6.20 -18.80
N GLY A 26 16.02 -6.88 -19.04
CA GLY A 26 15.59 -8.05 -18.29
C GLY A 26 15.69 -9.32 -19.13
N THR A 27 15.24 -10.43 -18.56
CA THR A 27 15.24 -11.76 -19.19
C THR A 27 13.86 -12.18 -19.70
N GLN A 28 12.80 -11.46 -19.33
CA GLN A 28 11.40 -11.79 -19.64
C GLN A 28 10.68 -10.65 -20.36
N ILE A 29 9.69 -11.00 -21.19
CA ILE A 29 8.80 -10.03 -21.83
C ILE A 29 8.04 -9.26 -20.75
N LYS A 30 8.02 -7.93 -20.88
CA LYS A 30 7.19 -7.08 -20.03
C LYS A 30 5.72 -7.34 -20.34
N GLY A 31 4.93 -7.76 -19.36
CA GLY A 31 3.50 -7.94 -19.54
C GLY A 31 2.80 -6.66 -20.01
N TYR A 32 1.74 -6.79 -20.81
CA TYR A 32 0.88 -5.68 -21.28
C TYR A 32 -0.46 -5.72 -20.54
N ALA A 33 -1.10 -4.57 -20.33
CA ALA A 33 -2.40 -4.56 -19.64
C ALA A 33 -3.45 -5.18 -20.56
N GLY A 34 -4.12 -6.25 -20.11
CA GLY A 34 -5.11 -6.96 -20.92
C GLY A 34 -4.57 -8.09 -21.80
N ALA A 35 -3.29 -8.42 -21.71
CA ALA A 35 -2.72 -9.58 -22.39
C ALA A 35 -2.05 -10.51 -21.37
N ARG A 36 -2.28 -11.82 -21.50
CA ARG A 36 -1.56 -12.87 -20.75
C ARG A 36 -0.33 -13.29 -21.55
N VAL A 37 0.81 -13.45 -20.88
CA VAL A 37 2.07 -13.84 -21.53
C VAL A 37 2.57 -15.12 -20.89
N PHE A 38 2.62 -16.19 -21.68
CA PHE A 38 3.20 -17.48 -21.32
C PHE A 38 4.64 -17.51 -21.82
N GLN A 39 5.60 -17.72 -20.91
CA GLN A 39 7.03 -17.69 -21.16
C GLN A 39 7.78 -18.46 -20.06
N VAL A 40 9.09 -18.68 -20.24
CA VAL A 40 9.95 -19.23 -19.18
C VAL A 40 9.92 -18.35 -17.93
N LEU A 41 9.77 -18.97 -16.76
CA LEU A 41 9.54 -18.25 -15.50
C LEU A 41 10.82 -17.93 -14.73
N ASP A 42 11.91 -18.62 -15.05
CA ASP A 42 13.23 -18.37 -14.48
C ASP A 42 13.74 -17.00 -14.91
N SER A 43 14.01 -16.14 -13.93
CA SER A 43 14.54 -14.80 -14.16
C SER A 43 16.02 -14.80 -14.54
N ALA A 44 16.75 -15.90 -14.36
CA ALA A 44 18.14 -16.03 -14.79
C ALA A 44 18.26 -16.26 -16.31
N VAL A 45 17.21 -16.79 -16.95
CA VAL A 45 17.28 -17.25 -18.35
C VAL A 45 16.45 -16.37 -19.28
N ARG A 46 17.07 -15.95 -20.38
CA ARG A 46 16.44 -15.06 -21.37
C ARG A 46 15.37 -15.80 -22.19
N THR A 47 14.16 -15.27 -22.23
CA THR A 47 13.04 -15.77 -23.03
C THR A 47 13.33 -15.61 -24.53
N LYS A 48 13.21 -16.70 -25.29
CA LYS A 48 13.39 -16.74 -26.76
C LYS A 48 12.10 -17.15 -27.50
N ALA A 49 11.19 -17.86 -26.86
CA ALA A 49 9.84 -18.12 -27.35
C ALA A 49 8.80 -17.75 -26.29
N ALA A 50 7.64 -17.25 -26.73
CA ALA A 50 6.52 -16.91 -25.85
C ALA A 50 5.18 -16.97 -26.58
N ILE A 51 4.11 -17.12 -25.81
CA ILE A 51 2.74 -17.06 -26.33
C ILE A 51 1.99 -15.92 -25.61
N ILE A 52 1.43 -15.00 -26.40
CA ILE A 52 0.67 -13.87 -25.89
C ILE A 52 -0.80 -14.08 -26.19
N VAL A 53 -1.65 -14.10 -25.18
CA VAL A 53 -3.11 -14.23 -25.33
C VAL A 53 -3.77 -12.89 -25.05
N PHE A 54 -4.39 -12.30 -26.08
CA PHE A 54 -5.09 -11.01 -26.03
C PHE A 54 -6.54 -11.15 -25.58
N ASP A 55 -7.19 -12.26 -25.96
CA ASP A 55 -8.55 -12.57 -25.55
C ASP A 55 -8.57 -13.17 -24.13
N GLN A 56 -9.16 -12.43 -23.20
CA GLN A 56 -9.27 -12.84 -21.80
C GLN A 56 -10.37 -13.90 -21.57
N SER A 57 -11.27 -14.10 -22.54
CA SER A 57 -12.27 -15.17 -22.50
C SER A 57 -11.71 -16.52 -22.91
N LEU A 58 -10.60 -16.53 -23.66
CA LEU A 58 -10.01 -17.78 -24.13
C LEU A 58 -9.43 -18.59 -22.96
N LYS A 59 -9.88 -19.83 -22.72
CA LYS A 59 -9.24 -20.69 -21.72
C LYS A 59 -7.87 -21.13 -22.25
N ALA A 60 -6.81 -20.74 -21.56
CA ALA A 60 -5.43 -20.99 -21.96
C ALA A 60 -4.60 -21.33 -20.73
N GLU A 61 -3.95 -22.49 -20.73
CA GLU A 61 -3.16 -23.02 -19.61
C GLU A 61 -1.79 -23.49 -20.11
N LEU A 62 -0.75 -23.29 -19.30
CA LEU A 62 0.60 -23.74 -19.63
C LEU A 62 0.69 -25.27 -19.57
N VAL A 63 1.35 -25.89 -20.55
CA VAL A 63 1.52 -27.34 -20.61
C VAL A 63 2.97 -27.70 -20.35
N GLY A 64 3.21 -28.39 -19.22
CA GLY A 64 4.54 -28.78 -18.77
C GLY A 64 5.45 -27.59 -18.45
N THR A 65 6.74 -27.87 -18.23
CA THR A 65 7.74 -26.84 -17.95
C THR A 65 8.10 -26.07 -19.24
N PRO A 66 7.93 -24.73 -19.27
CA PRO A 66 8.36 -23.91 -20.39
C PRO A 66 9.89 -23.81 -20.40
N THR A 67 10.49 -23.91 -21.58
CA THR A 67 11.92 -23.63 -21.76
C THR A 67 12.09 -22.26 -22.41
N PRO A 68 13.32 -21.72 -22.45
CA PRO A 68 13.57 -20.45 -23.12
C PRO A 68 13.17 -20.48 -24.59
N ASN A 69 13.29 -21.64 -25.23
CA ASN A 69 13.12 -21.83 -26.67
C ASN A 69 11.76 -22.42 -27.05
N ILE A 70 11.05 -23.12 -26.16
CA ILE A 70 9.77 -23.78 -26.49
C ILE A 70 8.74 -23.55 -25.38
N VAL A 71 7.62 -22.93 -25.76
CA VAL A 71 6.47 -22.68 -24.88
C VAL A 71 5.22 -23.31 -25.49
N THR A 72 4.51 -24.11 -24.71
CA THR A 72 3.26 -24.75 -25.13
C THR A 72 2.14 -24.38 -24.19
N ILE A 73 1.01 -23.97 -24.75
CA ILE A 73 -0.24 -23.80 -24.01
C ILE A 73 -1.30 -24.76 -24.57
N LYS A 74 -2.25 -25.16 -23.74
CA LYS A 74 -3.48 -25.80 -24.19
C LYS A 74 -4.60 -24.76 -24.23
N VAL A 75 -5.40 -24.79 -25.28
CA VAL A 75 -6.53 -23.90 -25.51
C VAL A 75 -7.79 -24.72 -25.72
N GLY A 76 -8.89 -24.35 -25.05
CA GLY A 76 -10.16 -25.09 -25.06
C GLY A 76 -10.32 -26.03 -23.87
N ASN A 77 -11.33 -26.91 -23.94
CA ASN A 77 -11.65 -27.89 -22.89
C ASN A 77 -11.48 -29.31 -23.44
N TRP A 78 -11.07 -30.25 -22.57
CA TRP A 78 -11.07 -31.68 -22.86
C TRP A 78 -12.47 -32.17 -23.27
N PRO A 79 -12.62 -33.04 -24.30
CA PRO A 79 -11.58 -33.65 -25.13
C PRO A 79 -11.17 -32.84 -26.38
N ARG A 80 -11.65 -31.60 -26.50
CA ARG A 80 -11.49 -30.74 -27.70
C ARG A 80 -10.35 -29.71 -27.57
N GLU A 81 -9.44 -29.92 -26.62
CA GLU A 81 -8.32 -29.01 -26.41
C GLU A 81 -7.31 -29.06 -27.56
N VAL A 82 -6.70 -27.92 -27.87
CA VAL A 82 -5.67 -27.76 -28.89
C VAL A 82 -4.41 -27.24 -28.23
N HIS A 83 -3.30 -27.93 -28.44
CA HIS A 83 -1.99 -27.54 -27.96
C HIS A 83 -1.35 -26.57 -28.95
N LEU A 84 -1.09 -25.34 -28.51
CA LEU A 84 -0.37 -24.34 -29.29
C LEU A 84 1.06 -24.24 -28.80
N THR A 85 2.02 -24.51 -29.67
CA THR A 85 3.46 -24.46 -29.35
C THR A 85 4.15 -23.37 -30.14
N SER A 86 4.80 -22.45 -29.42
CA SER A 86 5.74 -21.48 -29.97
C SER A 86 7.16 -22.02 -29.77
N PHE A 87 7.95 -22.10 -30.83
CA PHE A 87 9.35 -22.51 -30.74
C PHE A 87 10.32 -21.51 -31.41
N TYR A 88 11.57 -21.50 -30.96
CA TYR A 88 12.67 -20.77 -31.57
C TYR A 88 13.95 -21.61 -31.47
N PHE A 89 14.49 -22.04 -32.61
CA PHE A 89 15.72 -22.83 -32.66
C PHE A 89 16.90 -21.93 -33.00
N GLU A 90 17.92 -21.93 -32.17
CA GLU A 90 19.07 -21.06 -32.39
C GLU A 90 19.88 -21.51 -33.61
N PRO A 91 20.38 -20.57 -34.42
CA PRO A 91 21.20 -20.90 -35.58
C PRO A 91 22.57 -21.49 -35.16
N LYS A 92 23.30 -22.05 -36.14
CA LYS A 92 24.67 -22.57 -35.95
C LYS A 92 25.53 -21.54 -35.20
N PRO A 93 26.36 -21.95 -34.21
CA PRO A 93 26.83 -23.33 -33.96
C PRO A 93 25.96 -24.22 -33.06
N HIS A 94 24.78 -23.77 -32.60
CA HIS A 94 23.95 -24.56 -31.69
C HIS A 94 23.38 -25.82 -32.37
N ALA A 95 23.52 -26.98 -31.73
CA ALA A 95 22.95 -28.24 -32.21
C ALA A 95 21.42 -28.20 -32.16
N ILE A 96 20.75 -28.68 -33.21
CA ILE A 96 19.28 -28.66 -33.30
C ILE A 96 18.63 -29.79 -32.48
N GLN A 97 19.35 -30.90 -32.28
CA GLN A 97 18.85 -32.14 -31.69
C GLN A 97 18.15 -31.98 -30.33
N PRO A 98 18.70 -31.23 -29.34
CA PRO A 98 18.03 -31.06 -28.06
C PRO A 98 16.67 -30.34 -28.17
N TYR A 99 16.54 -29.41 -29.13
CA TYR A 99 15.29 -28.72 -29.36
C TYR A 99 14.25 -29.64 -30.03
N LEU A 100 14.69 -30.53 -30.93
CA LEU A 100 13.85 -31.52 -31.59
C LEU A 100 13.30 -32.56 -30.60
N GLU A 101 14.15 -33.08 -29.72
CA GLU A 101 13.74 -34.00 -28.64
C GLU A 101 12.71 -33.35 -27.72
N GLU A 102 12.94 -32.09 -27.33
CA GLU A 102 11.98 -31.35 -26.51
C GLU A 102 10.67 -31.09 -27.25
N LEU A 103 10.72 -30.70 -28.53
CA LEU A 103 9.55 -30.45 -29.36
C LEU A 103 8.72 -31.72 -29.53
N SER A 104 9.35 -32.84 -29.89
CA SER A 104 8.72 -34.15 -30.07
C SER A 104 8.00 -34.59 -28.78
N ARG A 105 8.65 -34.44 -27.62
CA ARG A 105 8.04 -34.73 -26.31
C ARG A 105 6.78 -33.90 -26.03
N LYS A 106 6.72 -32.64 -26.50
CA LYS A 106 5.54 -31.76 -26.28
C LYS A 106 4.38 -32.07 -27.23
N ILE A 107 4.66 -32.53 -28.45
CA ILE A 107 3.64 -32.81 -29.49
C ILE A 107 3.05 -34.23 -29.37
N ARG A 108 3.86 -35.21 -28.94
CA ARG A 108 3.51 -36.65 -28.99
C ARG A 108 2.09 -36.96 -28.47
N LYS A 109 1.27 -37.55 -29.34
CA LYS A 109 -0.13 -38.01 -29.08
C LYS A 109 -1.11 -36.90 -28.68
N LYS A 110 -0.90 -35.66 -29.12
CA LYS A 110 -1.77 -34.51 -28.79
C LYS A 110 -2.17 -33.74 -30.03
N ARG A 111 -3.42 -33.28 -30.04
CA ARG A 111 -3.98 -32.37 -31.05
C ARG A 111 -3.26 -31.02 -31.00
N SER A 112 -2.35 -30.77 -31.94
CA SER A 112 -1.33 -29.72 -31.79
C SER A 112 -1.21 -28.82 -33.03
N ILE A 113 -0.98 -27.53 -32.80
CA ILE A 113 -0.47 -26.56 -33.79
C ILE A 113 0.86 -26.06 -33.27
N ILE A 114 1.89 -26.12 -34.10
CA ILE A 114 3.20 -25.56 -33.79
C ILE A 114 3.51 -24.45 -34.77
N ALA A 115 4.10 -23.36 -34.28
CA ALA A 115 4.67 -22.35 -35.14
C ALA A 115 5.93 -21.75 -34.52
N GLY A 116 6.93 -21.47 -35.35
CA GLY A 116 8.20 -20.98 -34.85
C GLY A 116 9.26 -20.78 -35.91
N ASP A 117 10.33 -20.12 -35.51
CA ASP A 117 11.53 -19.98 -36.31
C ASP A 117 12.42 -21.20 -36.05
N GLY A 118 12.53 -22.06 -37.07
CA GLY A 118 13.32 -23.28 -37.01
C GLY A 118 14.80 -23.07 -37.36
N ASN A 119 15.15 -21.93 -37.96
CA ASN A 119 16.46 -21.71 -38.57
C ASN A 119 16.95 -22.95 -39.36
N ALA A 120 16.05 -23.49 -40.19
CA ALA A 120 16.19 -24.75 -40.92
C ALA A 120 15.63 -24.58 -42.34
N LYS A 121 16.34 -25.10 -43.35
CA LYS A 121 15.96 -24.94 -44.76
C LYS A 121 15.44 -26.25 -45.31
N ASN A 122 14.22 -26.24 -45.84
CA ASN A 122 13.65 -27.38 -46.54
C ASN A 122 12.67 -26.92 -47.63
N ILE A 123 12.64 -27.62 -48.74
CA ILE A 123 11.72 -27.35 -49.86
C ILE A 123 10.24 -27.46 -49.46
N TRP A 124 9.90 -28.32 -48.48
CA TRP A 124 8.53 -28.57 -48.04
C TRP A 124 7.82 -27.34 -47.47
N TRP A 125 8.56 -26.40 -46.87
CA TRP A 125 8.03 -25.13 -46.37
C TRP A 125 8.49 -23.92 -47.20
N GLY A 126 8.98 -24.15 -48.41
CA GLY A 126 9.27 -23.09 -49.39
C GLY A 126 10.70 -22.56 -49.41
N SER A 127 11.68 -23.25 -48.81
CA SER A 127 13.10 -22.91 -49.01
C SER A 127 13.58 -23.40 -50.38
N GLY A 128 14.55 -22.71 -50.99
CA GLY A 128 15.10 -23.12 -52.29
C GLY A 128 16.02 -24.36 -52.27
N LYS A 129 16.37 -24.87 -51.08
CA LYS A 129 17.17 -26.09 -50.88
C LYS A 129 16.98 -26.64 -49.48
N ASN A 130 17.34 -27.90 -49.28
CA ASN A 130 17.42 -28.54 -47.97
C ASN A 130 18.77 -28.26 -47.30
N ASP A 131 18.77 -28.23 -45.97
CA ASP A 131 19.96 -28.37 -45.14
C ASP A 131 19.75 -29.44 -44.05
N GLU A 132 20.85 -29.89 -43.41
CA GLU A 132 20.82 -30.95 -42.38
C GLU A 132 19.80 -30.69 -41.26
N ARG A 133 19.57 -29.42 -40.93
CA ARG A 133 18.60 -29.00 -39.90
C ARG A 133 17.17 -29.12 -40.40
N GLY A 134 16.95 -28.80 -41.68
CA GLY A 134 15.68 -28.98 -42.36
C GLY A 134 15.28 -30.44 -42.46
N ASP A 135 16.19 -31.31 -42.87
CA ASP A 135 15.92 -32.76 -42.98
C ASP A 135 15.61 -33.36 -41.59
N ALA A 136 16.35 -32.95 -40.54
CA ALA A 136 16.09 -33.41 -39.17
C ALA A 136 14.74 -32.94 -38.62
N LEU A 137 14.32 -31.70 -38.91
CA LEU A 137 13.02 -31.20 -38.49
C LEU A 137 11.88 -31.85 -39.29
N GLU A 138 12.04 -32.05 -40.59
CA GLU A 138 11.09 -32.79 -41.44
C GLU A 138 10.83 -34.20 -40.89
N ALA A 139 11.89 -34.92 -40.51
CA ALA A 139 11.77 -36.24 -39.90
C ALA A 139 10.92 -36.24 -38.63
N VAL A 140 11.12 -35.25 -37.74
CA VAL A 140 10.35 -35.13 -36.49
C VAL A 140 8.89 -34.75 -36.73
N LEU A 141 8.62 -33.89 -37.71
CA LEU A 141 7.23 -33.54 -38.10
C LEU A 141 6.51 -34.76 -38.68
N SER A 142 7.20 -35.52 -39.53
CA SER A 142 6.68 -36.74 -40.16
C SER A 142 6.41 -37.83 -39.12
N GLU A 143 7.33 -38.07 -38.19
CA GLU A 143 7.18 -39.04 -37.09
C GLU A 143 5.98 -38.71 -36.18
N ASN A 144 5.65 -37.43 -36.03
CA ASN A 144 4.52 -36.97 -35.22
C ASN A 144 3.22 -36.76 -36.04
N HIS A 145 3.18 -37.18 -37.32
CA HIS A 145 2.02 -37.05 -38.21
C HIS A 145 1.49 -35.59 -38.30
N MET A 146 2.39 -34.65 -38.55
CA MET A 146 2.07 -33.22 -38.67
C MET A 146 1.99 -32.79 -40.14
N ASP A 147 0.88 -32.16 -40.53
CA ASP A 147 0.70 -31.49 -41.82
C ASP A 147 1.31 -30.08 -41.79
N LEU A 148 2.06 -29.72 -42.82
CA LEU A 148 2.57 -28.37 -43.02
C LEU A 148 1.47 -27.43 -43.54
N LEU A 149 1.43 -26.22 -42.99
CA LEU A 149 0.46 -25.19 -43.34
C LEU A 149 1.06 -24.05 -44.18
N ASN A 150 2.38 -24.04 -44.34
CA ASN A 150 3.09 -23.04 -45.14
C ASN A 150 2.64 -23.14 -46.61
N VAL A 151 1.98 -22.09 -47.12
CA VAL A 151 1.50 -22.02 -48.50
C VAL A 151 1.86 -20.70 -49.17
N GLY A 152 2.17 -20.74 -50.48
CA GLY A 152 2.52 -19.57 -51.27
C GLY A 152 4.03 -19.27 -51.31
N ASP A 153 4.39 -18.24 -52.07
CA ASP A 153 5.77 -17.89 -52.47
C ASP A 153 6.35 -16.70 -51.69
N THR A 154 5.60 -16.17 -50.71
CA THR A 154 5.99 -14.98 -49.97
C THR A 154 6.99 -15.34 -48.86
N PRO A 155 8.21 -14.77 -48.84
CA PRO A 155 9.19 -15.05 -47.81
C PRO A 155 8.75 -14.58 -46.42
N THR A 156 9.01 -15.40 -45.41
CA THR A 156 8.73 -15.08 -44.01
C THR A 156 9.84 -14.23 -43.39
N PHE A 157 11.03 -14.18 -44.00
CA PHE A 157 12.15 -13.33 -43.59
C PHE A 157 12.65 -12.46 -44.74
N GLU A 158 12.82 -11.16 -44.51
CA GLU A 158 13.36 -10.18 -45.46
C GLU A 158 14.24 -9.13 -44.77
N THR A 159 15.52 -9.07 -45.13
CA THR A 159 16.48 -8.08 -44.58
C THR A 159 17.32 -7.43 -45.66
N ILE A 160 17.86 -6.24 -45.40
CA ILE A 160 18.74 -5.52 -46.33
C ILE A 160 20.15 -5.50 -45.72
N ARG A 161 21.13 -6.04 -46.44
CA ARG A 161 22.56 -5.99 -46.06
C ARG A 161 23.38 -5.55 -47.26
N GLY A 162 24.24 -4.55 -47.08
CA GLY A 162 25.08 -4.02 -48.18
C GLY A 162 24.24 -3.68 -49.42
N GLN A 163 23.09 -3.01 -49.23
CA GLN A 163 22.15 -2.60 -50.29
C GLN A 163 21.48 -3.74 -51.09
N LYS A 164 21.70 -5.02 -50.72
CA LYS A 164 21.01 -6.17 -51.30
C LYS A 164 19.88 -6.66 -50.38
N LEU A 165 18.75 -7.01 -50.98
CA LEU A 165 17.62 -7.64 -50.30
C LEU A 165 17.89 -9.15 -50.18
N TYR A 166 17.93 -9.65 -48.95
CA TYR A 166 18.00 -11.07 -48.63
C TYR A 166 16.64 -11.54 -48.18
N THR A 167 16.21 -12.70 -48.69
CA THR A 167 14.92 -13.30 -48.34
C THR A 167 15.12 -14.76 -47.91
N GLY A 168 14.20 -15.28 -47.09
CA GLY A 168 14.22 -16.66 -46.62
C GLY A 168 12.87 -17.08 -46.04
N VAL A 169 12.75 -18.38 -45.75
CA VAL A 169 11.55 -18.97 -45.14
C VAL A 169 11.90 -19.81 -43.89
N PRO A 170 12.49 -19.19 -42.85
CA PRO A 170 12.86 -19.91 -41.63
C PRO A 170 11.67 -20.22 -40.70
N ASP A 171 10.52 -19.56 -40.92
CA ASP A 171 9.34 -19.67 -40.06
C ASP A 171 8.39 -20.77 -40.56
N ILE A 172 8.10 -21.74 -39.69
CA ILE A 172 7.36 -22.96 -40.01
C ILE A 172 6.08 -22.99 -39.20
N THR A 173 4.97 -23.37 -39.84
CA THR A 173 3.67 -23.63 -39.21
C THR A 173 3.23 -25.04 -39.60
N ALA A 174 2.93 -25.87 -38.61
CA ALA A 174 2.43 -27.23 -38.83
C ALA A 174 1.34 -27.58 -37.82
N CYS A 175 0.45 -28.51 -38.16
CA CYS A 175 -0.59 -29.01 -37.26
C CYS A 175 -0.80 -30.51 -37.41
N THR A 176 -1.42 -31.15 -36.41
CA THR A 176 -1.88 -32.54 -36.57
C THR A 176 -2.97 -32.64 -37.64
N VAL A 177 -3.01 -33.76 -38.36
CA VAL A 177 -3.91 -33.99 -39.52
C VAL A 177 -5.39 -33.66 -39.23
N ASP A 178 -5.85 -33.92 -38.00
CA ASP A 178 -7.23 -33.68 -37.56
C ASP A 178 -7.58 -32.18 -37.33
N LEU A 179 -6.58 -31.29 -37.42
CA LEU A 179 -6.73 -29.84 -37.35
C LEU A 179 -6.66 -29.16 -38.72
N THR A 180 -6.15 -29.84 -39.75
CA THR A 180 -5.91 -29.27 -41.08
C THR A 180 -7.17 -28.61 -41.66
N SER A 181 -8.34 -29.27 -41.56
CA SER A 181 -9.63 -28.72 -42.03
C SER A 181 -10.20 -27.57 -41.17
N LYS A 182 -9.68 -27.37 -39.95
CA LYS A 182 -10.13 -26.31 -39.03
C LYS A 182 -9.33 -25.03 -39.14
N ILE A 183 -8.18 -25.07 -39.83
CA ILE A 183 -7.30 -23.92 -40.03
C ILE A 183 -7.55 -23.33 -41.41
N ASN A 184 -7.78 -22.02 -41.47
CA ASN A 184 -8.10 -21.31 -42.70
C ASN A 184 -7.27 -20.02 -42.82
N ASN A 185 -7.24 -19.43 -44.02
CA ASN A 185 -6.68 -18.10 -44.27
C ASN A 185 -5.20 -17.93 -43.88
N TRP A 186 -4.41 -19.01 -43.92
CA TRP A 186 -2.96 -18.95 -43.69
C TRP A 186 -2.30 -18.07 -44.75
N ARG A 187 -1.55 -17.06 -44.33
CA ARG A 187 -0.77 -16.19 -45.22
C ARG A 187 0.33 -15.43 -44.48
N VAL A 188 1.33 -14.99 -45.24
CA VAL A 188 2.38 -14.07 -44.76
C VAL A 188 1.93 -12.62 -45.01
N ASP A 189 1.86 -11.81 -43.94
CA ASP A 189 1.44 -10.41 -43.97
C ASP A 189 2.60 -9.45 -43.66
N ARG A 190 3.09 -8.79 -44.72
CA ARG A 190 4.22 -7.83 -44.67
C ARG A 190 3.86 -6.46 -44.05
N SER A 191 2.60 -6.23 -43.69
CA SER A 191 2.12 -4.92 -43.18
C SER A 191 2.06 -4.81 -41.66
N ILE A 192 2.13 -5.94 -40.96
CA ILE A 192 1.89 -6.02 -39.51
C ILE A 192 3.08 -5.47 -38.72
N THR A 193 4.29 -5.85 -39.09
CA THR A 193 5.52 -5.60 -38.32
C THR A 193 6.59 -4.93 -39.17
N SER A 194 7.38 -4.05 -38.54
CA SER A 194 8.60 -3.46 -39.09
C SER A 194 9.84 -4.36 -38.95
N SER A 195 9.70 -5.56 -38.36
CA SER A 195 10.78 -6.55 -38.25
C SER A 195 11.28 -7.01 -39.63
N ASP A 196 12.46 -7.60 -39.61
CA ASP A 196 12.99 -8.46 -40.66
C ASP A 196 12.15 -9.72 -40.89
N HIS A 197 11.52 -10.28 -39.86
CA HIS A 197 10.49 -11.32 -40.03
C HIS A 197 9.12 -10.71 -40.37
N ASN A 198 8.47 -11.25 -41.40
CA ASN A 198 7.08 -10.96 -41.77
C ASN A 198 6.12 -11.78 -40.89
N ALA A 199 4.99 -11.21 -40.50
CA ALA A 199 4.05 -11.89 -39.63
C ALA A 199 3.24 -12.94 -40.39
N ILE A 200 3.07 -14.13 -39.80
CA ILE A 200 2.18 -15.17 -40.32
C ILE A 200 0.81 -15.03 -39.63
N THR A 201 -0.27 -15.06 -40.41
CA THR A 201 -1.65 -15.01 -39.90
C THR A 201 -2.46 -16.18 -40.40
N PHE A 202 -3.25 -16.80 -39.53
CA PHE A 202 -4.21 -17.85 -39.85
C PHE A 202 -5.38 -17.82 -38.87
N GLU A 203 -6.49 -18.43 -39.24
CA GLU A 203 -7.71 -18.52 -38.42
C GLU A 203 -7.94 -19.97 -38.00
N VAL A 204 -8.27 -20.19 -36.73
CA VAL A 204 -8.57 -21.52 -36.18
C VAL A 204 -10.03 -21.56 -35.77
N LYS A 205 -10.82 -22.43 -36.42
CA LYS A 205 -12.23 -22.66 -36.05
C LYS A 205 -12.30 -23.58 -34.83
N LEU A 206 -12.68 -23.01 -33.68
CA LEU A 206 -12.97 -23.73 -32.45
C LEU A 206 -14.49 -23.69 -32.18
N GLU A 207 -15.08 -24.80 -31.72
CA GLU A 207 -16.49 -24.82 -31.32
C GLU A 207 -16.69 -23.99 -30.04
N LYS A 208 -17.76 -23.19 -29.98
CA LYS A 208 -18.09 -22.37 -28.80
C LYS A 208 -18.43 -23.28 -27.62
N THR A 209 -17.77 -23.08 -26.49
CA THR A 209 -18.13 -23.70 -25.22
C THR A 209 -19.21 -22.89 -24.50
N ASN A 210 -20.31 -23.53 -24.09
CA ASN A 210 -21.38 -22.91 -23.26
C ASN A 210 -21.07 -22.90 -21.76
N GLU A 211 -19.88 -23.33 -21.33
CA GLU A 211 -19.53 -23.36 -19.91
C GLU A 211 -19.32 -21.95 -19.34
N PRO A 212 -19.96 -21.62 -18.20
CA PRO A 212 -19.76 -20.34 -17.53
C PRO A 212 -18.32 -20.24 -17.07
N HIS A 213 -17.60 -19.21 -17.54
CA HIS A 213 -16.23 -18.95 -17.10
C HIS A 213 -16.19 -18.77 -15.58
N THR A 214 -15.28 -19.48 -14.92
CA THR A 214 -14.92 -19.27 -13.52
C THR A 214 -14.52 -17.80 -13.31
N LYS A 215 -15.39 -17.03 -12.67
CA LYS A 215 -15.13 -15.61 -12.41
C LYS A 215 -13.90 -15.49 -11.51
N LYS A 216 -12.76 -15.06 -12.09
CA LYS A 216 -11.48 -14.82 -11.37
C LYS A 216 -11.55 -13.73 -10.29
N THR A 217 -12.66 -13.01 -10.17
CA THR A 217 -12.86 -11.98 -9.16
C THR A 217 -14.25 -12.11 -8.56
N THR A 218 -14.34 -11.80 -7.27
CA THR A 218 -15.61 -11.69 -6.55
C THR A 218 -16.31 -10.36 -6.82
N ARG A 219 -15.63 -9.32 -7.33
CA ARG A 219 -16.28 -8.02 -7.59
C ARG A 219 -17.08 -8.08 -8.89
N VAL A 220 -18.41 -8.12 -8.76
CA VAL A 220 -19.36 -8.24 -9.88
C VAL A 220 -19.88 -6.88 -10.34
N TYR A 221 -20.24 -6.00 -9.42
CA TYR A 221 -20.96 -4.75 -9.71
C TYR A 221 -20.05 -3.51 -9.82
N LYS A 222 -20.39 -2.60 -10.73
CA LYS A 222 -19.75 -1.30 -10.91
C LYS A 222 -20.56 -0.23 -10.16
N THR A 223 -20.23 -0.01 -8.89
CA THR A 223 -20.96 0.91 -8.00
C THR A 223 -20.72 2.39 -8.28
N LYS A 224 -19.68 2.74 -9.06
CA LYS A 224 -19.40 4.13 -9.44
C LYS A 224 -20.49 4.66 -10.38
N GLY A 225 -21.30 5.59 -9.88
CA GLY A 225 -22.42 6.20 -10.61
C GLY A 225 -23.76 5.48 -10.43
N ALA A 226 -23.88 4.59 -9.43
CA ALA A 226 -25.17 4.01 -9.05
C ALA A 226 -26.07 5.08 -8.40
N ASP A 227 -27.37 5.04 -8.71
CA ASP A 227 -28.38 5.86 -8.04
C ASP A 227 -28.82 5.18 -6.74
N TRP A 228 -28.18 5.58 -5.65
CA TRP A 228 -28.43 4.99 -4.34
C TRP A 228 -29.79 5.35 -3.76
N THR A 229 -30.34 6.52 -4.11
CA THR A 229 -31.66 6.95 -3.64
C THR A 229 -32.74 6.04 -4.22
N LEU A 230 -32.71 5.83 -5.54
CA LEU A 230 -33.64 4.92 -6.21
C LEU A 230 -33.43 3.47 -5.75
N PHE A 231 -32.17 3.05 -5.58
CA PHE A 231 -31.83 1.70 -5.11
C PHE A 231 -32.40 1.41 -3.70
N ARG A 232 -32.27 2.34 -2.74
CA ARG A 232 -32.86 2.19 -1.40
C ARG A 232 -34.38 2.03 -1.46
N ALA A 233 -35.06 2.86 -2.24
CA ALA A 233 -36.51 2.80 -2.38
C ALA A 233 -36.97 1.44 -2.94
N LYS A 234 -36.28 0.93 -3.97
CA LYS A 234 -36.59 -0.36 -4.61
C LYS A 234 -36.29 -1.55 -3.71
N ILE A 235 -35.12 -1.57 -3.05
CA ILE A 235 -34.79 -2.62 -2.07
C ILE A 235 -35.83 -2.66 -0.94
N SER A 236 -36.20 -1.50 -0.37
CA SER A 236 -37.19 -1.46 0.70
C SER A 236 -38.55 -2.01 0.25
N GLN A 237 -38.98 -1.67 -0.98
CA GLN A 237 -40.19 -2.21 -1.59
C GLN A 237 -40.12 -3.73 -1.78
N SER A 238 -39.05 -4.26 -2.38
CA SER A 238 -38.91 -5.70 -2.66
C SER A 238 -38.81 -6.53 -1.38
N LEU A 239 -38.11 -6.03 -0.35
CA LEU A 239 -38.06 -6.70 0.96
C LEU A 239 -39.43 -6.80 1.64
N LEU A 240 -40.26 -5.75 1.52
CA LEU A 240 -41.63 -5.77 2.06
C LEU A 240 -42.54 -6.74 1.30
N MET A 241 -42.44 -6.79 -0.03
CA MET A 241 -43.19 -7.73 -0.87
C MET A 241 -42.90 -9.19 -0.50
N GLU A 242 -41.64 -9.51 -0.22
CA GLU A 242 -41.19 -10.84 0.22
C GLU A 242 -41.42 -11.12 1.71
N LYS A 243 -42.14 -10.22 2.42
CA LYS A 243 -42.43 -10.31 3.86
C LYS A 243 -41.13 -10.46 4.70
N ILE A 244 -40.09 -9.73 4.33
CA ILE A 244 -38.82 -9.66 5.06
C ILE A 244 -38.82 -8.33 5.85
N ASN A 245 -39.34 -8.39 7.07
CA ASN A 245 -39.41 -7.26 8.00
C ASN A 245 -39.07 -7.70 9.43
N ASP A 246 -38.81 -6.73 10.28
CA ASP A 246 -38.42 -6.90 11.68
C ASP A 246 -39.44 -7.72 12.50
N SER A 247 -40.75 -7.50 12.31
CA SER A 247 -41.81 -8.26 12.99
C SER A 247 -41.73 -9.75 12.70
N GLU A 248 -41.59 -10.14 11.43
CA GLU A 248 -41.48 -11.54 11.04
C GLU A 248 -40.17 -12.19 11.52
N ILE A 249 -39.05 -11.46 11.47
CA ILE A 249 -37.75 -11.95 11.96
C ILE A 249 -37.78 -12.18 13.48
N ASN A 250 -38.42 -11.29 14.23
CA ASN A 250 -38.48 -11.38 15.69
C ASN A 250 -39.29 -12.60 16.17
N LYS A 251 -40.24 -13.12 15.36
CA LYS A 251 -41.03 -14.33 15.68
C LYS A 251 -40.25 -15.64 15.50
N ILE A 252 -39.10 -15.61 14.82
CA ILE A 252 -38.33 -16.83 14.50
C ILE A 252 -37.77 -17.48 15.79
N THR A 253 -38.00 -18.77 15.98
CA THR A 253 -37.55 -19.51 17.19
C THR A 253 -36.38 -20.46 16.94
N ASN A 254 -36.04 -20.72 15.68
CA ASN A 254 -35.05 -21.73 15.27
C ASN A 254 -34.09 -21.16 14.21
N CYS A 255 -32.80 -21.53 14.31
CA CYS A 255 -31.72 -21.21 13.39
C CYS A 255 -32.01 -21.59 11.92
N ASN A 256 -32.67 -22.71 11.63
CA ASN A 256 -32.96 -23.15 10.26
C ASN A 256 -33.90 -22.16 9.54
N ILE A 257 -34.94 -21.70 10.23
CA ILE A 257 -35.88 -20.72 9.69
C ILE A 257 -35.18 -19.37 9.47
N LEU A 258 -34.29 -18.98 10.40
CA LEU A 258 -33.49 -17.76 10.27
C LEU A 258 -32.54 -17.84 9.05
N GLU A 259 -31.84 -18.96 8.86
CA GLU A 259 -30.95 -19.18 7.73
C GLU A 259 -31.71 -19.06 6.40
N ASP A 260 -32.90 -19.67 6.29
CA ASP A 260 -33.71 -19.57 5.07
C ASP A 260 -34.21 -18.14 4.82
N LYS A 261 -34.54 -17.39 5.87
CA LYS A 261 -34.87 -15.95 5.75
C LYS A 261 -33.67 -15.11 5.30
N ILE A 262 -32.45 -15.42 5.75
CA ILE A 262 -31.23 -14.73 5.33
C ILE A 262 -30.87 -15.07 3.86
N LYS A 263 -31.11 -16.31 3.43
CA LYS A 263 -31.00 -16.70 2.02
C LYS A 263 -31.97 -15.91 1.14
N GLN A 264 -33.24 -15.82 1.55
CA GLN A 264 -34.26 -15.00 0.86
C GLN A 264 -33.83 -13.53 0.79
N PHE A 265 -33.42 -12.95 1.92
CA PHE A 265 -32.92 -11.57 1.99
C PHE A 265 -31.77 -11.32 1.01
N THR A 266 -30.79 -12.23 0.96
CA THR A 266 -29.63 -12.10 0.07
C THR A 266 -30.03 -12.28 -1.41
N ALA A 267 -30.99 -13.15 -1.71
CA ALA A 267 -31.50 -13.35 -3.06
C ALA A 267 -32.18 -12.08 -3.61
N VAL A 268 -33.07 -11.46 -2.82
CA VAL A 268 -33.73 -10.19 -3.16
C VAL A 268 -32.70 -9.09 -3.44
N VAL A 269 -31.71 -8.96 -2.55
CA VAL A 269 -30.63 -7.98 -2.73
C VAL A 269 -29.85 -8.22 -4.02
N THR A 270 -29.56 -9.48 -4.33
CA THR A 270 -28.80 -9.86 -5.53
C THR A 270 -29.59 -9.56 -6.80
N GLU A 271 -30.88 -9.87 -6.83
CA GLU A 271 -31.76 -9.60 -7.98
C GLU A 271 -31.86 -8.10 -8.28
N GLU A 272 -32.08 -7.27 -7.25
CA GLU A 272 -32.15 -5.81 -7.43
C GLU A 272 -30.80 -5.23 -7.86
N CYS A 273 -29.68 -5.76 -7.34
CA CYS A 273 -28.36 -5.36 -7.83
C CYS A 273 -28.16 -5.72 -9.31
N ASP A 274 -28.59 -6.90 -9.74
CA ASP A 274 -28.48 -7.36 -11.13
C ASP A 274 -29.35 -6.54 -12.08
N ARG A 275 -30.51 -6.05 -11.63
CA ARG A 275 -31.40 -5.16 -12.38
C ARG A 275 -30.89 -3.72 -12.47
N MET A 276 -30.37 -3.18 -11.37
CA MET A 276 -30.11 -1.74 -11.25
C MET A 276 -28.64 -1.34 -11.42
N ILE A 277 -27.68 -2.22 -11.11
CA ILE A 277 -26.26 -1.88 -11.08
C ILE A 277 -25.52 -2.55 -12.24
N PRO A 278 -24.86 -1.78 -13.13
CA PRO A 278 -24.10 -2.35 -14.23
C PRO A 278 -22.99 -3.31 -13.76
N LYS A 279 -22.89 -4.48 -14.40
CA LYS A 279 -21.79 -5.43 -14.15
C LYS A 279 -20.45 -4.90 -14.66
N VAL A 280 -19.36 -5.22 -13.95
CA VAL A 280 -18.00 -4.84 -14.34
C VAL A 280 -17.61 -5.54 -15.65
N LYS A 281 -17.57 -4.81 -16.76
CA LYS A 281 -17.07 -5.31 -18.05
C LYS A 281 -15.53 -5.32 -18.06
N ARG A 282 -14.91 -6.47 -18.29
CA ARG A 282 -13.47 -6.60 -18.53
C ARG A 282 -13.17 -6.50 -20.04
N ILE A 283 -13.38 -5.34 -20.64
CA ILE A 283 -12.78 -5.05 -21.95
C ILE A 283 -11.44 -4.36 -21.65
N ALA A 284 -10.36 -5.14 -21.68
CA ALA A 284 -9.05 -4.56 -21.55
C ALA A 284 -8.66 -3.91 -22.88
N ASN A 285 -8.75 -2.59 -22.96
CA ASN A 285 -8.19 -1.85 -24.09
C ASN A 285 -6.66 -1.83 -23.94
N TYR A 286 -5.96 -2.71 -24.64
CA TYR A 286 -4.50 -2.66 -24.80
C TYR A 286 -4.10 -1.52 -25.76
N LYS A 287 -4.45 -0.27 -25.40
CA LYS A 287 -4.08 0.95 -26.14
C LYS A 287 -2.65 1.36 -25.80
N VAL A 288 -1.83 1.57 -26.83
CA VAL A 288 -0.51 2.20 -26.72
C VAL A 288 -0.72 3.72 -26.62
N PRO A 289 -0.45 4.37 -25.46
CA PRO A 289 -0.91 5.73 -25.20
C PRO A 289 -0.30 6.83 -26.09
N TRP A 290 0.86 6.56 -26.69
CA TRP A 290 1.61 7.49 -27.54
C TRP A 290 1.44 7.21 -29.04
N TRP A 291 0.67 6.19 -29.41
CA TRP A 291 0.40 5.89 -30.81
C TRP A 291 -0.62 6.89 -31.37
N ASN A 292 -0.31 7.52 -32.50
CA ASN A 292 -1.11 8.57 -33.11
C ASN A 292 -1.26 8.35 -34.63
N LYS A 293 -2.10 9.16 -35.29
CA LYS A 293 -2.37 9.05 -36.74
C LYS A 293 -1.13 9.34 -37.60
N GLU A 294 -0.23 10.21 -37.15
CA GLU A 294 1.00 10.54 -37.89
C GLU A 294 1.93 9.34 -37.99
N LEU A 295 2.10 8.59 -36.89
CA LEU A 295 2.87 7.35 -36.89
C LEU A 295 2.26 6.28 -37.81
N GLU A 296 0.93 6.22 -37.93
CA GLU A 296 0.28 5.33 -38.89
C GLU A 296 0.59 5.72 -40.34
N THR A 297 0.59 7.02 -40.64
CA THR A 297 0.92 7.53 -41.98
C THR A 297 2.38 7.22 -42.33
N LEU A 298 3.32 7.51 -41.43
CA LEU A 298 4.75 7.22 -41.63
C LEU A 298 5.01 5.71 -41.78
N LYS A 299 4.34 4.87 -40.98
CA LYS A 299 4.41 3.41 -41.12
C LYS A 299 3.93 2.97 -42.51
N ARG A 300 2.78 3.49 -42.98
CA ARG A 300 2.25 3.17 -44.33
C ARG A 300 3.19 3.60 -45.43
N GLU A 301 3.79 4.79 -45.33
CA GLU A 301 4.78 5.29 -46.30
C GLU A 301 6.01 4.38 -46.35
N MET A 302 6.60 4.07 -45.19
CA MET A 302 7.74 3.16 -45.07
C MET A 302 7.41 1.77 -45.66
N THR A 303 6.26 1.18 -45.34
CA THR A 303 5.85 -0.12 -45.90
C THR A 303 5.64 -0.04 -47.42
N THR A 304 5.11 1.07 -47.93
CA THR A 304 4.92 1.28 -49.38
C THR A 304 6.26 1.35 -50.09
N LYS A 305 7.24 2.08 -49.54
CA LYS A 305 8.61 2.14 -50.07
C LYS A 305 9.31 0.79 -50.00
N LYS A 306 9.15 0.02 -48.91
CA LYS A 306 9.65 -1.37 -48.80
C LYS A 306 9.11 -2.25 -49.93
N ARG A 307 7.82 -2.12 -50.30
CA ARG A 307 7.21 -2.86 -51.42
C ARG A 307 7.79 -2.48 -52.77
N ARG A 308 8.15 -1.20 -52.98
CA ARG A 308 8.72 -0.72 -54.26
C ARG A 308 10.09 -1.33 -54.57
N ILE A 309 10.87 -1.72 -53.56
CA ILE A 309 12.19 -2.37 -53.74
C ILE A 309 12.08 -3.61 -54.65
N ARG A 310 10.98 -4.37 -54.53
CA ARG A 310 10.75 -5.59 -55.31
C ARG A 310 10.46 -5.31 -56.79
N CYS A 311 9.72 -4.24 -57.06
CA CYS A 311 9.33 -3.85 -58.41
C CYS A 311 10.36 -2.91 -59.08
N ALA A 312 11.42 -2.53 -58.36
CA ALA A 312 12.46 -1.64 -58.87
C ALA A 312 13.37 -2.37 -59.87
N ARG A 313 13.53 -1.76 -61.06
CA ARG A 313 14.57 -2.13 -62.04
C ARG A 313 15.95 -2.04 -61.39
N ALA A 314 16.91 -2.86 -61.85
CA ALA A 314 18.24 -2.96 -61.25
C ALA A 314 18.93 -1.60 -61.04
N GLU A 315 18.84 -0.71 -62.03
CA GLU A 315 19.39 0.65 -62.02
C GLU A 315 18.80 1.57 -60.94
N ARG A 316 17.51 1.41 -60.61
CA ARG A 316 16.80 2.24 -59.62
C ARG A 316 16.72 1.59 -58.24
N ARG A 317 17.17 0.34 -58.11
CA ARG A 317 17.03 -0.44 -56.87
C ARG A 317 17.79 0.21 -55.71
N GLN A 318 18.97 0.78 -55.97
CA GLN A 318 19.76 1.49 -54.96
C GLN A 318 19.00 2.69 -54.40
N MET A 319 18.50 3.57 -55.28
CA MET A 319 17.71 4.74 -54.92
C MET A 319 16.46 4.37 -54.10
N VAL A 320 15.71 3.34 -54.51
CA VAL A 320 14.50 2.89 -53.79
C VAL A 320 14.82 2.28 -52.42
N VAL A 321 15.99 1.63 -52.28
CA VAL A 321 16.48 1.14 -50.98
C VAL A 321 16.85 2.30 -50.06
N GLU A 322 17.53 3.33 -50.57
CA GLU A 322 17.86 4.55 -49.83
C GLU A 322 16.58 5.27 -49.35
N GLU A 323 15.59 5.47 -50.24
CA GLU A 323 14.29 6.05 -49.88
C GLU A 323 13.58 5.28 -48.74
N TYR A 324 13.66 3.94 -48.76
CA TYR A 324 13.11 3.11 -47.69
C TYR A 324 13.88 3.29 -46.38
N LEU A 325 15.23 3.30 -46.42
CA LEU A 325 16.05 3.48 -45.22
C LEU A 325 15.81 4.85 -44.59
N GLU A 326 15.69 5.92 -45.38
CA GLU A 326 15.33 7.25 -44.88
C GLU A 326 13.94 7.27 -44.23
N ALA A 327 12.94 6.67 -44.89
CA ALA A 327 11.58 6.58 -44.34
C ALA A 327 11.53 5.74 -43.06
N LYS A 328 12.34 4.67 -42.98
CA LYS A 328 12.49 3.84 -41.78
C LYS A 328 13.11 4.64 -40.64
N THR A 329 14.23 5.33 -40.88
CA THR A 329 14.90 6.18 -39.88
C THR A 329 13.94 7.26 -39.37
N ARG A 330 13.25 7.97 -40.27
CA ARG A 330 12.25 8.98 -39.91
C ARG A 330 11.13 8.40 -39.05
N TYR A 331 10.60 7.24 -39.42
CA TYR A 331 9.57 6.56 -38.64
C TYR A 331 10.09 6.21 -37.24
N GLU A 332 11.29 5.63 -37.12
CA GLU A 332 11.90 5.24 -35.84
C GLU A 332 12.17 6.46 -34.94
N GLU A 333 12.66 7.57 -35.50
CA GLU A 333 12.87 8.82 -34.77
C GLU A 333 11.56 9.42 -34.25
N GLU A 334 10.51 9.48 -35.07
CA GLU A 334 9.21 10.01 -34.66
C GLU A 334 8.50 9.11 -33.65
N VAL A 335 8.67 7.78 -33.75
CA VAL A 335 8.21 6.85 -32.70
C VAL A 335 8.88 7.17 -31.36
N GLU A 336 10.20 7.42 -31.35
CA GLU A 336 10.91 7.77 -30.13
C GLU A 336 10.49 9.14 -29.57
N LYS A 337 10.33 10.14 -30.45
CA LYS A 337 9.82 11.47 -30.06
C LYS A 337 8.43 11.40 -29.45
N ALA A 338 7.49 10.71 -30.12
CA ALA A 338 6.11 10.52 -29.63
C ALA A 338 6.08 9.81 -28.27
N ARG A 339 6.94 8.79 -28.09
CA ARG A 339 7.09 8.07 -26.82
C ARG A 339 7.56 8.99 -25.69
N VAL A 340 8.61 9.77 -25.94
CA VAL A 340 9.17 10.71 -24.96
C VAL A 340 8.17 11.83 -24.65
N GLN A 341 7.50 12.36 -25.68
CA GLN A 341 6.54 13.46 -25.53
C GLN A 341 5.31 13.04 -24.75
N SER A 342 4.72 11.89 -25.07
CA SER A 342 3.61 11.32 -24.30
C SER A 342 3.98 11.06 -22.84
N TRP A 343 5.22 10.58 -22.58
CA TRP A 343 5.71 10.41 -21.21
C TRP A 343 5.88 11.75 -20.49
N LYS A 344 6.43 12.78 -21.16
CA LYS A 344 6.51 14.15 -20.65
C LYS A 344 5.15 14.69 -20.27
N GLU A 345 4.17 14.61 -21.18
CA GLU A 345 2.79 15.06 -20.95
C GLU A 345 2.13 14.30 -19.80
N TYR A 346 2.29 12.98 -19.77
CA TYR A 346 1.79 12.16 -18.67
C TYR A 346 2.34 12.61 -17.32
N CYS A 347 3.65 12.87 -17.21
CA CYS A 347 4.28 13.32 -15.98
C CYS A 347 3.89 14.76 -15.60
N THR A 348 3.81 15.66 -16.57
CA THR A 348 3.50 17.08 -16.34
C THR A 348 2.04 17.31 -15.96
N ARG A 349 1.11 16.50 -16.49
CA ARG A 349 -0.32 16.58 -16.15
C ARG A 349 -0.66 16.16 -14.72
N GLN A 350 0.25 15.50 -14.01
CA GLN A 350 -0.04 15.03 -12.65
C GLN A 350 -0.18 16.21 -11.70
N THR A 351 -1.34 16.34 -11.06
CA THR A 351 -1.60 17.33 -10.01
C THR A 351 -1.35 16.73 -8.63
N ARG A 352 -1.33 17.56 -7.58
CA ARG A 352 -1.23 17.12 -6.18
C ARG A 352 -2.43 16.25 -5.77
N GLU A 353 -3.63 16.56 -6.27
CA GLU A 353 -4.88 15.84 -5.98
C GLU A 353 -4.96 14.50 -6.73
N GLY A 354 -4.53 14.46 -8.00
CA GLY A 354 -4.46 13.23 -8.81
C GLY A 354 -3.20 12.38 -8.56
N MET A 355 -2.28 12.87 -7.72
CA MET A 355 -0.97 12.28 -7.48
C MET A 355 -1.04 10.79 -7.13
N TRP A 356 -1.90 10.42 -6.19
CA TRP A 356 -1.95 9.04 -5.70
C TRP A 356 -2.58 8.04 -6.67
N GLU A 357 -3.20 8.48 -7.77
CA GLU A 357 -3.70 7.57 -8.80
C GLU A 357 -2.70 7.36 -9.93
N GLY A 358 -2.10 8.44 -10.44
CA GLY A 358 -1.17 8.39 -11.57
C GLY A 358 0.28 8.16 -11.15
N ILE A 359 0.76 8.84 -10.10
CA ILE A 359 2.15 8.70 -9.63
C ILE A 359 2.33 7.43 -8.83
N TYR A 360 1.30 6.94 -8.13
CA TYR A 360 1.36 5.61 -7.53
C TYR A 360 1.67 4.51 -8.56
N ARG A 361 1.14 4.61 -9.80
CA ARG A 361 1.49 3.69 -10.90
C ARG A 361 2.95 3.83 -11.36
N VAL A 362 3.52 5.04 -11.26
CA VAL A 362 4.93 5.32 -11.60
C VAL A 362 5.88 4.83 -10.50
N LEU A 363 5.51 5.05 -9.24
CA LEU A 363 6.32 4.69 -8.07
C LEU A 363 6.25 3.21 -7.75
N ASN A 364 5.11 2.56 -8.00
CA ASN A 364 4.95 1.17 -7.66
C ASN A 364 5.36 0.27 -8.83
N LYS A 365 6.13 -0.79 -8.53
CA LYS A 365 6.16 -1.96 -9.42
C LYS A 365 4.78 -2.56 -9.24
N SER A 366 3.81 -2.20 -10.09
CA SER A 366 2.64 -3.04 -10.23
C SER A 366 3.17 -4.41 -10.65
N GLN A 367 3.41 -5.29 -9.67
CA GLN A 367 3.66 -6.68 -9.94
C GLN A 367 2.37 -7.15 -10.57
N LYS A 368 2.36 -7.16 -11.91
CA LYS A 368 1.28 -7.75 -12.66
C LYS A 368 1.14 -9.17 -12.13
N ARG A 369 -0.09 -9.56 -11.82
CA ARG A 369 -0.39 -10.91 -11.34
C ARG A 369 0.27 -11.88 -12.33
N LYS A 370 1.29 -12.60 -11.88
CA LYS A 370 1.91 -13.66 -12.66
C LYS A 370 0.91 -14.81 -12.70
N GLU A 371 0.88 -15.55 -13.80
CA GLU A 371 0.02 -16.73 -13.94
C GLU A 371 0.33 -17.75 -12.84
N ASP A 372 -0.68 -18.49 -12.40
CA ASP A 372 -0.51 -19.59 -11.45
C ASP A 372 0.22 -20.75 -12.15
N VAL A 373 1.03 -21.50 -11.41
CA VAL A 373 1.97 -22.48 -11.98
C VAL A 373 1.84 -23.81 -11.26
N PRO A 374 2.03 -24.95 -11.94
CA PRO A 374 2.04 -26.22 -11.24
C PRO A 374 3.13 -26.25 -10.17
N LEU A 375 2.79 -26.75 -8.99
CA LEU A 375 3.67 -26.84 -7.83
C LEU A 375 4.51 -28.12 -7.87
N THR A 376 5.55 -28.17 -7.06
CA THR A 376 6.39 -29.35 -6.86
C THR A 376 6.19 -29.88 -5.44
N LYS A 377 6.03 -31.20 -5.32
CA LYS A 377 5.98 -31.92 -4.05
C LYS A 377 6.93 -33.12 -4.15
N ASP A 378 7.82 -33.26 -3.18
CA ASP A 378 8.79 -34.37 -3.08
C ASP A 378 9.66 -34.59 -4.34
N GLY A 379 9.95 -33.50 -5.07
CA GLY A 379 10.75 -33.52 -6.30
C GLY A 379 9.94 -33.70 -7.59
N GLU A 380 8.65 -34.05 -7.50
CA GLU A 380 7.77 -34.24 -8.64
C GLU A 380 6.87 -33.02 -8.90
N GLN A 381 6.67 -32.69 -10.18
CA GLN A 381 5.76 -31.61 -10.59
C GLN A 381 4.32 -32.12 -10.61
N LEU A 382 3.47 -31.47 -9.83
CA LEU A 382 2.04 -31.77 -9.71
C LEU A 382 1.26 -31.25 -10.91
N THR A 383 0.06 -31.80 -11.17
CA THR A 383 -0.90 -31.16 -12.08
C THR A 383 -1.48 -29.88 -11.45
N MET A 384 -2.22 -29.07 -12.23
CA MET A 384 -2.90 -27.89 -11.65
C MET A 384 -3.95 -28.27 -10.61
N VAL A 385 -4.62 -29.42 -10.77
CA VAL A 385 -5.61 -29.94 -9.83
C VAL A 385 -4.92 -30.38 -8.54
N ASP A 386 -3.88 -31.20 -8.66
CA ASP A 386 -3.11 -31.68 -7.50
C ASP A 386 -2.39 -30.53 -6.79
N SER A 387 -1.95 -29.51 -7.52
CA SER A 387 -1.39 -28.29 -6.95
C SER A 387 -2.42 -27.52 -6.12
N ALA A 388 -3.65 -27.39 -6.62
CA ALA A 388 -4.74 -26.74 -5.90
C ALA A 388 -5.12 -27.53 -4.65
N GLN A 389 -5.19 -28.87 -4.76
CA GLN A 389 -5.45 -29.76 -3.63
C GLN A 389 -4.34 -29.68 -2.57
N TYR A 390 -3.07 -29.74 -3.00
CA TYR A 390 -1.92 -29.60 -2.10
C TYR A 390 -1.90 -28.25 -1.37
N LEU A 391 -2.28 -27.16 -2.03
CA LEU A 391 -2.46 -25.85 -1.38
C LEU A 391 -3.60 -25.87 -0.35
N ALA A 392 -4.75 -26.48 -0.70
CA ALA A 392 -5.88 -26.60 0.21
C ALA A 392 -5.52 -27.41 1.46
N ASP A 393 -4.78 -28.51 1.29
CA ASP A 393 -4.32 -29.35 2.40
C ASP A 393 -3.25 -28.69 3.26
N THR A 394 -2.39 -27.87 2.65
CA THR A 394 -1.37 -27.11 3.37
C THR A 394 -1.98 -25.96 4.19
N PHE A 395 -2.96 -25.24 3.64
CA PHE A 395 -3.54 -24.05 4.28
C PHE A 395 -4.69 -24.35 5.23
N TYR A 396 -5.37 -25.48 5.04
CA TYR A 396 -6.48 -25.92 5.89
C TYR A 396 -6.24 -27.37 6.30
N PRO A 397 -5.22 -27.64 7.15
CA PRO A 397 -4.92 -28.99 7.60
C PRO A 397 -6.08 -29.57 8.44
N SER A 398 -6.32 -30.88 8.33
CA SER A 398 -7.29 -31.59 9.17
C SER A 398 -6.79 -31.72 10.61
N ASP A 399 -7.73 -31.88 11.55
CA ASP A 399 -7.44 -32.17 12.95
C ASP A 399 -7.28 -33.69 13.13
N ASP A 400 -6.04 -34.14 13.35
CA ASP A 400 -5.75 -35.56 13.53
C ASP A 400 -6.15 -36.00 14.94
N MET A 401 -7.31 -36.67 15.03
CA MET A 401 -7.84 -37.23 16.27
C MET A 401 -7.10 -38.52 16.70
N ALA A 402 -6.45 -39.24 15.78
CA ALA A 402 -5.75 -40.47 16.10
C ALA A 402 -4.44 -40.22 16.86
N ALA A 403 -3.83 -39.04 16.69
CA ALA A 403 -2.61 -38.63 17.36
C ALA A 403 -2.84 -37.88 18.70
N GLU A 404 -4.04 -37.95 19.29
CA GLU A 404 -4.38 -37.23 20.52
C GLU A 404 -3.80 -37.88 21.79
N SER A 405 -3.24 -37.04 22.69
CA SER A 405 -2.90 -37.43 24.05
C SER A 405 -4.17 -37.48 24.92
N VAL A 406 -4.05 -38.00 26.15
CA VAL A 406 -5.13 -37.99 27.14
C VAL A 406 -5.64 -36.57 27.40
N ASP A 407 -4.72 -35.61 27.56
CA ASP A 407 -5.06 -34.19 27.77
C ASP A 407 -5.83 -33.59 26.59
N HIS A 408 -5.52 -34.00 25.35
CA HIS A 408 -6.25 -33.54 24.17
C HIS A 408 -7.69 -34.04 24.15
N LYS A 409 -7.91 -35.31 24.53
CA LYS A 409 -9.26 -35.89 24.62
C LYS A 409 -10.09 -35.18 25.68
N GLN A 410 -9.53 -35.01 26.88
CA GLN A 410 -10.19 -34.26 27.96
C GLN A 410 -10.50 -32.81 27.54
N THR A 411 -9.58 -32.16 26.84
CA THR A 411 -9.79 -30.79 26.36
C THR A 411 -10.98 -30.71 25.41
N ARG A 412 -11.15 -31.70 24.53
CA ARG A 412 -12.28 -31.78 23.60
C ARG A 412 -13.59 -32.02 24.33
N GLU A 413 -13.64 -32.97 25.26
CA GLU A 413 -14.82 -33.27 26.09
C GLU A 413 -15.29 -32.02 26.85
N ASN A 414 -14.38 -31.39 27.61
CA ASN A 414 -14.66 -30.15 28.33
C ASN A 414 -15.10 -29.01 27.38
N ALA A 415 -14.58 -28.96 26.15
CA ALA A 415 -14.93 -27.92 25.19
C ALA A 415 -16.38 -28.04 24.67
N ASP A 416 -16.97 -29.24 24.71
CA ASP A 416 -18.38 -29.45 24.37
C ASP A 416 -19.30 -29.09 25.55
N GLU A 417 -18.85 -29.29 26.79
CA GLU A 417 -19.58 -28.92 28.01
C GLU A 417 -19.69 -27.40 28.22
N VAL A 418 -18.64 -26.64 27.90
CA VAL A 418 -18.62 -25.19 28.21
C VAL A 418 -19.72 -24.38 27.50
N ASN A 419 -20.29 -24.88 26.41
CA ASN A 419 -21.36 -24.21 25.66
C ASN A 419 -22.78 -24.60 26.11
N MET A 420 -22.91 -25.45 27.13
CA MET A 420 -24.20 -25.77 27.72
C MET A 420 -24.76 -24.56 28.47
N TRP A 421 -26.03 -24.23 28.20
CA TRP A 421 -26.69 -23.06 28.77
C TRP A 421 -27.26 -23.37 30.17
N SER A 422 -26.97 -22.51 31.14
CA SER A 422 -27.56 -22.50 32.47
C SER A 422 -28.41 -21.23 32.69
N GLN A 423 -29.42 -21.29 33.55
CA GLN A 423 -30.25 -20.11 33.87
C GLN A 423 -29.46 -18.98 34.56
N ASN A 424 -28.27 -19.27 35.11
CA ASN A 424 -27.43 -18.29 35.82
C ASN A 424 -26.37 -17.63 34.91
N ASP A 425 -26.39 -17.93 33.61
CA ASP A 425 -25.39 -17.46 32.67
C ASP A 425 -25.55 -15.98 32.29
N THR A 426 -24.43 -15.25 32.25
CA THR A 426 -24.41 -13.86 31.76
C THR A 426 -24.60 -13.81 30.24
N LEU A 427 -25.51 -12.96 29.76
CA LEU A 427 -25.77 -12.72 28.34
C LEU A 427 -25.29 -11.33 27.91
N ASP A 428 -24.71 -11.27 26.71
CA ASP A 428 -24.40 -10.01 26.05
C ASP A 428 -25.71 -9.31 25.63
N PRO A 429 -25.85 -7.99 25.81
CA PRO A 429 -27.06 -7.27 25.41
C PRO A 429 -27.25 -7.28 23.89
N PRO A 430 -28.49 -7.11 23.38
CA PRO A 430 -28.73 -6.94 21.96
C PRO A 430 -27.94 -5.76 21.38
N PHE A 431 -27.49 -5.90 20.13
CA PHE A 431 -26.86 -4.81 19.40
C PHE A 431 -27.85 -3.66 19.20
N THR A 432 -27.33 -2.45 19.31
CA THR A 432 -28.10 -1.21 19.12
C THR A 432 -28.00 -0.70 17.67
N MET A 433 -28.97 0.13 17.26
CA MET A 433 -28.95 0.78 15.94
C MET A 433 -27.67 1.62 15.74
N GLY A 434 -27.23 2.30 16.79
CA GLY A 434 -26.02 3.10 16.72
C GLY A 434 -24.74 2.26 16.53
N GLU A 435 -24.65 1.07 17.13
CA GLU A 435 -23.56 0.14 16.86
C GLU A 435 -23.54 -0.29 15.39
N LEU A 436 -24.72 -0.63 14.84
CA LEU A 436 -24.85 -1.05 13.45
C LEU A 436 -24.36 0.05 12.48
N VAL A 437 -24.84 1.29 12.65
CA VAL A 437 -24.42 2.44 11.82
C VAL A 437 -22.91 2.70 11.94
N GLU A 438 -22.37 2.61 13.15
CA GLU A 438 -20.94 2.81 13.39
C GLU A 438 -20.07 1.74 12.71
N VAL A 439 -20.52 0.48 12.74
CA VAL A 439 -19.88 -0.65 12.09
C VAL A 439 -19.89 -0.46 10.58
N ILE A 440 -21.04 -0.15 9.97
CA ILE A 440 -21.18 0.08 8.52
C ILE A 440 -20.21 1.16 8.04
N ASN A 441 -20.17 2.29 8.73
CA ASN A 441 -19.32 3.44 8.39
C ASN A 441 -17.81 3.15 8.53
N SER A 442 -17.43 2.03 9.16
CA SER A 442 -16.03 1.63 9.31
C SER A 442 -15.47 0.82 8.13
N PHE A 443 -16.32 0.32 7.22
CA PHE A 443 -15.88 -0.48 6.09
C PHE A 443 -15.42 0.39 4.90
N ASN A 444 -14.38 -0.07 4.21
CA ASN A 444 -13.88 0.60 3.00
C ASN A 444 -14.51 -0.02 1.74
N PRO A 445 -15.30 0.73 0.96
CA PRO A 445 -16.02 0.24 -0.23
C PRO A 445 -15.12 -0.26 -1.36
N LYS A 446 -13.82 0.10 -1.32
CA LYS A 446 -12.83 -0.35 -2.32
C LYS A 446 -12.31 -1.77 -2.05
N LYS A 447 -12.59 -2.39 -0.89
CA LYS A 447 -12.16 -3.77 -0.60
C LYS A 447 -12.94 -4.80 -1.43
N ALA A 448 -12.36 -5.98 -1.66
CA ALA A 448 -13.00 -7.04 -2.43
C ALA A 448 -14.17 -7.67 -1.63
N PRO A 449 -15.32 -7.96 -2.28
CA PRO A 449 -16.44 -8.64 -1.65
C PRO A 449 -16.22 -10.16 -1.53
N GLY A 450 -17.12 -10.85 -0.82
CA GLY A 450 -17.17 -12.31 -0.72
C GLY A 450 -17.73 -12.98 -1.98
N GLY A 451 -18.09 -14.25 -1.88
CA GLY A 451 -18.61 -15.03 -3.02
C GLY A 451 -19.93 -14.51 -3.62
N ASP A 452 -20.70 -13.75 -2.84
CA ASP A 452 -21.95 -13.07 -3.22
C ASP A 452 -21.74 -11.85 -4.15
N GLY A 453 -20.53 -11.30 -4.17
CA GLY A 453 -20.18 -10.13 -4.97
C GLY A 453 -20.71 -8.79 -4.45
N LEU A 454 -21.34 -8.78 -3.27
CA LEU A 454 -21.89 -7.59 -2.63
C LEU A 454 -20.78 -6.82 -1.91
N THR A 455 -20.51 -5.60 -2.39
CA THR A 455 -19.46 -4.73 -1.83
C THR A 455 -19.98 -3.94 -0.62
N SER A 456 -19.08 -3.36 0.18
CA SER A 456 -19.52 -2.74 1.45
C SER A 456 -20.37 -1.49 1.28
N ASP A 457 -20.24 -0.78 0.15
CA ASP A 457 -21.17 0.28 -0.25
C ASP A 457 -22.57 -0.32 -0.53
N ILE A 458 -22.68 -1.39 -1.32
CA ILE A 458 -23.97 -2.06 -1.55
C ILE A 458 -24.60 -2.52 -0.22
N CYS A 459 -23.83 -3.20 0.63
CA CYS A 459 -24.35 -3.66 1.92
C CYS A 459 -24.79 -2.50 2.83
N ALA A 460 -24.03 -1.40 2.85
CA ALA A 460 -24.41 -0.21 3.59
C ALA A 460 -25.75 0.34 3.10
N GLU A 461 -25.93 0.46 1.78
CA GLU A 461 -27.13 1.02 1.16
C GLU A 461 -28.36 0.12 1.36
N VAL A 462 -28.20 -1.20 1.28
CA VAL A 462 -29.25 -2.17 1.60
C VAL A 462 -29.68 -2.06 3.06
N ILE A 463 -28.72 -2.02 3.99
CA ILE A 463 -29.04 -1.92 5.43
C ILE A 463 -29.71 -0.58 5.72
N MET A 464 -29.20 0.53 5.15
CA MET A 464 -29.80 1.85 5.35
C MET A 464 -31.18 2.01 4.69
N ALA A 465 -31.59 1.11 3.79
CA ALA A 465 -32.93 1.08 3.24
C ALA A 465 -33.98 0.57 4.25
N ARG A 466 -33.61 -0.38 5.12
CA ARG A 466 -34.43 -0.95 6.19
C ARG A 466 -33.57 -1.39 7.38
N PRO A 467 -33.04 -0.44 8.16
CA PRO A 467 -32.03 -0.74 9.18
C PRO A 467 -32.58 -1.59 10.32
N GLU A 468 -33.87 -1.45 10.67
CA GLU A 468 -34.54 -2.23 11.71
C GLU A 468 -34.59 -3.72 11.33
N THR A 469 -34.84 -4.01 10.06
CA THR A 469 -34.91 -5.38 9.54
C THR A 469 -33.57 -6.09 9.70
N TYR A 470 -32.46 -5.46 9.29
CA TYR A 470 -31.14 -6.07 9.46
C TYR A 470 -30.72 -6.15 10.93
N LEU A 471 -31.07 -5.15 11.74
CA LEU A 471 -30.83 -5.17 13.19
C LEU A 471 -31.53 -6.37 13.86
N SER A 472 -32.79 -6.64 13.49
CA SER A 472 -33.52 -7.82 13.94
C SER A 472 -32.85 -9.13 13.50
N ILE A 473 -32.29 -9.21 12.29
CA ILE A 473 -31.53 -10.40 11.84
C ILE A 473 -30.34 -10.67 12.74
N VAL A 474 -29.50 -9.65 12.98
CA VAL A 474 -28.28 -9.83 13.79
C VAL A 474 -28.59 -10.07 15.27
N ASN A 475 -29.61 -9.42 15.82
CA ASN A 475 -30.04 -9.63 17.20
C ASN A 475 -30.69 -11.00 17.40
N LYS A 476 -31.53 -11.45 16.46
CA LYS A 476 -32.07 -12.82 16.50
C LYS A 476 -30.95 -13.87 16.35
N SER A 477 -29.96 -13.61 15.50
CA SER A 477 -28.77 -14.46 15.38
C SER A 477 -28.00 -14.55 16.70
N LEU A 478 -27.82 -13.43 17.41
CA LEU A 478 -27.20 -13.39 18.74
C LEU A 478 -28.02 -14.17 19.78
N THR A 479 -29.33 -13.95 19.86
CA THR A 479 -30.22 -14.66 20.80
C THR A 479 -30.20 -16.16 20.60
N LEU A 480 -30.19 -16.62 19.34
CA LEU A 480 -30.14 -18.04 19.00
C LEU A 480 -28.73 -18.65 19.12
N GLY A 481 -27.70 -17.83 19.33
CA GLY A 481 -26.32 -18.29 19.36
C GLY A 481 -25.83 -18.79 17.98
N TYR A 482 -26.30 -18.18 16.89
CA TYR A 482 -26.16 -18.69 15.53
C TYR A 482 -25.36 -17.76 14.62
N PHE A 483 -24.42 -18.32 13.84
CA PHE A 483 -23.73 -17.63 12.76
C PHE A 483 -24.15 -18.23 11.41
N PRO A 484 -24.80 -17.44 10.53
CA PRO A 484 -25.34 -17.94 9.26
C PRO A 484 -24.30 -18.64 8.37
N ILE A 485 -24.69 -19.78 7.77
CA ILE A 485 -23.77 -20.63 6.98
C ILE A 485 -23.25 -19.89 5.76
N MET A 486 -24.14 -19.21 5.04
CA MET A 486 -23.74 -18.44 3.87
C MET A 486 -22.76 -17.30 4.17
N TRP A 487 -22.75 -16.79 5.41
CA TRP A 487 -21.85 -15.70 5.83
C TRP A 487 -20.46 -16.19 6.28
N LYS A 488 -20.32 -17.47 6.63
CA LYS A 488 -19.03 -18.09 7.03
C LYS A 488 -18.31 -18.84 5.90
N GLU A 489 -18.89 -18.87 4.70
CA GLU A 489 -18.28 -19.42 3.49
C GLU A 489 -17.28 -18.46 2.83
N ALA A 490 -16.02 -18.87 2.68
CA ALA A 490 -14.96 -18.01 2.14
C ALA A 490 -14.52 -18.40 0.74
N ILE A 491 -14.40 -17.41 -0.16
CA ILE A 491 -13.65 -17.59 -1.42
C ILE A 491 -12.17 -17.30 -1.15
N VAL A 492 -11.32 -18.31 -1.27
CA VAL A 492 -9.89 -18.21 -0.98
C VAL A 492 -9.13 -17.90 -2.25
N VAL A 493 -8.50 -16.72 -2.26
CA VAL A 493 -7.59 -16.29 -3.32
C VAL A 493 -6.16 -16.51 -2.87
N VAL A 494 -5.40 -17.27 -3.65
CA VAL A 494 -4.00 -17.58 -3.36
C VAL A 494 -3.09 -16.46 -3.89
N LEU A 495 -2.32 -15.82 -2.99
CA LEU A 495 -1.40 -14.73 -3.33
C LEU A 495 0.05 -15.15 -3.13
N ARG A 496 0.92 -14.79 -4.08
CA ARG A 496 2.38 -14.97 -3.97
C ARG A 496 2.96 -14.11 -2.84
N LYS A 497 3.73 -14.71 -1.92
CA LYS A 497 4.51 -13.98 -0.92
C LYS A 497 5.61 -13.17 -1.64
N PRO A 498 5.81 -11.88 -1.33
CA PRO A 498 6.79 -11.07 -2.04
C PRO A 498 8.23 -11.57 -1.79
N ALA A 499 9.11 -11.37 -2.78
CA ALA A 499 10.55 -11.63 -2.70
C ALA A 499 10.95 -13.06 -2.32
N ARG A 500 10.18 -14.06 -2.78
CA ARG A 500 10.64 -15.46 -2.83
C ARG A 500 11.36 -15.72 -4.16
N ASP A 501 12.47 -16.45 -4.10
CA ASP A 501 13.23 -16.87 -5.28
C ASP A 501 12.53 -18.03 -6.00
N ASP A 502 11.80 -18.87 -5.25
CA ASP A 502 11.06 -20.02 -5.76
C ASP A 502 9.57 -19.97 -5.38
N TYR A 503 8.70 -20.22 -6.35
CA TYR A 503 7.24 -20.30 -6.22
C TYR A 503 6.67 -21.67 -6.62
N SER A 504 7.51 -22.69 -6.71
CA SER A 504 7.09 -24.08 -6.90
C SER A 504 6.54 -24.71 -5.60
N THR A 505 6.79 -24.09 -4.44
CA THR A 505 6.36 -24.63 -3.14
C THR A 505 5.12 -23.93 -2.58
N ALA A 506 4.26 -24.68 -1.88
CA ALA A 506 3.06 -24.15 -1.23
C ALA A 506 3.37 -23.03 -0.21
N LYS A 507 4.51 -23.14 0.51
CA LYS A 507 4.96 -22.14 1.51
C LYS A 507 5.24 -20.76 0.91
N SER A 508 5.42 -20.64 -0.40
CA SER A 508 5.62 -19.37 -1.11
C SER A 508 4.32 -18.59 -1.37
N TYR A 509 3.17 -19.11 -0.96
CA TYR A 509 1.86 -18.49 -1.15
C TYR A 509 1.17 -18.16 0.19
N ARG A 510 0.17 -17.27 0.15
CA ARG A 510 -0.74 -16.91 1.25
C ARG A 510 -2.19 -17.13 0.80
N PRO A 511 -3.02 -17.84 1.58
CA PRO A 511 -4.45 -17.90 1.35
C PRO A 511 -5.09 -16.60 1.86
N ILE A 512 -5.91 -15.92 1.04
CA ILE A 512 -6.74 -14.80 1.51
C ILE A 512 -8.20 -15.16 1.33
N GLY A 513 -8.91 -15.40 2.43
CA GLY A 513 -10.33 -15.69 2.44
C GLY A 513 -11.18 -14.43 2.33
N LEU A 514 -11.99 -14.37 1.28
CA LEU A 514 -12.98 -13.33 1.05
C LEU A 514 -14.34 -13.80 1.57
N LEU A 515 -14.68 -13.39 2.79
CA LEU A 515 -16.00 -13.60 3.40
C LEU A 515 -17.00 -12.51 2.96
N PRO A 516 -18.31 -12.85 2.87
CA PRO A 516 -19.40 -11.90 2.63
C PRO A 516 -19.38 -10.69 3.57
N VAL A 517 -19.75 -9.52 3.05
CA VAL A 517 -19.65 -8.28 3.82
C VAL A 517 -20.74 -8.18 4.89
N MET A 518 -21.95 -8.69 4.63
CA MET A 518 -23.01 -8.77 5.66
C MET A 518 -22.55 -9.57 6.87
N GLY A 519 -21.98 -10.75 6.64
CA GLY A 519 -21.34 -11.56 7.69
C GLY A 519 -20.27 -10.81 8.49
N LYS A 520 -19.44 -10.02 7.81
CA LYS A 520 -18.43 -9.18 8.47
C LYS A 520 -19.02 -8.04 9.31
N ILE A 521 -20.16 -7.48 8.89
CA ILE A 521 -20.88 -6.47 9.67
C ILE A 521 -21.42 -7.10 10.96
N TYR A 522 -21.88 -8.35 10.91
CA TYR A 522 -22.31 -9.12 12.09
C TYR A 522 -21.13 -9.56 12.98
N GLU A 523 -20.05 -10.03 12.37
CA GLU A 523 -18.84 -10.53 13.04
C GLU A 523 -18.13 -9.44 13.87
N LYS A 524 -18.18 -8.19 13.44
CA LYS A 524 -17.43 -7.10 14.07
C LYS A 524 -17.88 -6.79 15.51
N PRO A 525 -19.17 -6.51 15.79
CA PRO A 525 -19.62 -6.20 17.15
C PRO A 525 -19.52 -7.41 18.09
N THR A 526 -19.71 -8.65 17.62
CA THR A 526 -19.58 -9.87 18.45
C THR A 526 -18.16 -10.08 19.00
N GLN A 527 -17.16 -9.36 18.46
CA GLN A 527 -15.75 -9.47 18.81
C GLN A 527 -15.22 -8.32 19.68
N VAL A 528 -16.00 -7.25 19.80
CA VAL A 528 -15.62 -6.07 20.57
C VAL A 528 -15.77 -6.35 22.07
N ALA A 529 -16.79 -7.11 22.48
CA ALA A 529 -17.04 -7.47 23.88
C ALA A 529 -15.88 -8.26 24.55
N PRO A 530 -15.30 -9.33 23.96
CA PRO A 530 -14.13 -10.02 24.55
C PRO A 530 -12.85 -9.16 24.55
N SER A 531 -12.70 -8.26 23.58
CA SER A 531 -11.50 -7.41 23.43
C SER A 531 -11.35 -6.32 24.50
N THR A 532 -12.42 -6.05 25.27
CA THR A 532 -12.40 -5.11 26.42
C THR A 532 -11.54 -5.60 27.59
N GLN A 533 -11.09 -6.86 27.58
CA GLN A 533 -10.26 -7.44 28.64
C GLN A 533 -8.79 -7.64 28.23
N THR A 534 -8.48 -7.71 26.93
CA THR A 534 -7.12 -7.95 26.44
C THR A 534 -6.33 -6.66 26.25
N GLN A 535 -5.19 -6.52 26.95
CA GLN A 535 -4.32 -5.35 26.81
C GLN A 535 -3.52 -5.36 25.50
N PRO A 536 -3.41 -4.23 24.78
CA PRO A 536 -2.53 -4.14 23.63
C PRO A 536 -1.06 -4.23 24.06
N VAL A 537 -0.34 -5.22 23.54
CA VAL A 537 1.07 -5.41 23.87
C VAL A 537 1.92 -4.30 23.24
N SER A 538 2.61 -3.52 24.07
CA SER A 538 3.51 -2.45 23.61
C SER A 538 4.94 -2.96 23.50
N ILE A 539 5.53 -2.83 22.32
CA ILE A 539 6.89 -3.32 22.04
C ILE A 539 7.92 -2.50 22.84
N TRP A 540 8.78 -3.21 23.57
CA TRP A 540 9.94 -2.67 24.28
C TRP A 540 11.22 -3.13 23.57
N ILE A 541 12.04 -2.18 23.12
CA ILE A 541 13.43 -2.44 22.72
C ILE A 541 14.26 -1.36 23.42
N TYR A 542 14.69 -1.63 24.65
CA TYR A 542 15.72 -0.81 25.31
C TYR A 542 17.11 -1.35 24.95
N ALA A 543 18.08 -0.44 24.89
CA ALA A 543 19.50 -0.75 24.80
C ALA A 543 20.24 -0.07 25.96
N THR A 544 20.41 -0.77 27.08
CA THR A 544 21.34 -0.42 28.17
C THR A 544 21.93 -1.70 28.79
N LYS A 545 23.11 -1.55 29.42
CA LYS A 545 24.06 -2.60 29.87
C LYS A 545 23.38 -3.88 30.38
N GLU A 546 23.44 -4.96 29.58
CA GLU A 546 23.35 -6.39 29.94
C GLU A 546 22.95 -7.20 28.69
N TYR A 547 23.21 -8.51 28.72
CA TYR A 547 23.00 -9.45 27.61
C TYR A 547 21.51 -9.61 27.28
N ARG A 548 21.11 -9.73 26.00
CA ARG A 548 19.68 -9.79 25.59
C ARG A 548 19.42 -10.55 24.26
N GLY A 549 18.35 -11.38 24.24
CA GLY A 549 17.38 -11.53 23.12
C GLY A 549 17.31 -12.84 22.28
N ARG A 550 16.10 -13.41 22.10
CA ARG A 550 15.73 -14.45 21.12
C ARG A 550 14.39 -14.14 20.43
N THR A 551 14.13 -14.73 19.25
CA THR A 551 12.85 -14.63 18.52
C THR A 551 12.38 -16.02 18.04
N LEU A 552 11.13 -16.35 18.34
CA LEU A 552 10.43 -17.60 18.05
C LEU A 552 9.36 -17.37 16.97
N CYS A 553 9.21 -18.36 16.09
CA CYS A 553 8.20 -18.37 15.03
C CYS A 553 7.43 -19.70 15.06
N THR A 554 6.10 -19.63 15.13
CA THR A 554 5.23 -20.81 15.00
C THR A 554 5.04 -21.19 13.52
N GLU A 555 4.79 -22.47 13.23
CA GLU A 555 4.45 -22.90 11.88
C GLU A 555 2.94 -22.78 11.61
N GLY A 556 2.54 -21.80 10.79
CA GLY A 556 1.14 -21.68 10.36
C GLY A 556 0.17 -21.43 11.52
N ALA A 557 0.49 -20.45 12.39
CA ALA A 557 -0.28 -20.08 13.58
C ALA A 557 -1.80 -20.02 13.34
N PHE A 558 -2.23 -19.16 12.41
CA PHE A 558 -3.64 -18.98 12.09
C PHE A 558 -4.26 -20.24 11.50
N ASP A 559 -3.50 -21.02 10.73
CA ASP A 559 -4.00 -22.20 10.03
C ASP A 559 -4.16 -23.40 11.00
N ASN A 560 -3.52 -23.36 12.17
CA ASN A 560 -3.53 -24.43 13.18
C ASN A 560 -4.19 -24.05 14.52
N ALA A 561 -4.85 -22.90 14.62
CA ALA A 561 -5.57 -22.50 15.83
C ALA A 561 -6.66 -23.53 16.21
N TRP A 562 -6.45 -24.28 17.29
CA TRP A 562 -7.27 -25.44 17.64
C TRP A 562 -8.59 -25.03 18.32
N TRP A 563 -9.72 -25.39 17.71
CA TRP A 563 -11.05 -24.89 18.12
C TRP A 563 -11.50 -25.33 19.53
N PRO A 564 -11.31 -26.59 19.96
CA PRO A 564 -11.65 -27.00 21.32
C PRO A 564 -11.00 -26.12 22.40
N ARG A 565 -9.72 -25.77 22.22
CA ARG A 565 -9.03 -24.88 23.15
C ARG A 565 -9.56 -23.45 23.10
N ILE A 566 -9.94 -22.94 21.93
CA ILE A 566 -10.60 -21.63 21.80
C ILE A 566 -11.91 -21.61 22.60
N ARG A 567 -12.74 -22.66 22.50
CA ARG A 567 -14.01 -22.76 23.24
C ARG A 567 -13.80 -22.68 24.75
N GLN A 568 -12.86 -23.46 25.28
CA GLN A 568 -12.50 -23.41 26.70
C GLN A 568 -11.99 -22.03 27.11
N ARG A 569 -11.08 -21.44 26.34
CA ARG A 569 -10.52 -20.12 26.68
C ARG A 569 -11.59 -19.03 26.73
N LEU A 570 -12.59 -19.06 25.84
CA LEU A 570 -13.72 -18.13 25.92
C LEU A 570 -14.51 -18.29 27.22
N ALA A 571 -14.66 -19.51 27.71
CA ALA A 571 -15.30 -19.79 29.00
C ALA A 571 -14.45 -19.30 30.18
N GLU A 572 -13.14 -19.60 30.16
CA GLU A 572 -12.18 -19.19 31.20
C GLU A 572 -12.06 -17.65 31.34
N GLU A 573 -12.28 -16.89 30.26
CA GLU A 573 -12.34 -15.41 30.27
C GLU A 573 -13.75 -14.85 30.60
N ASN A 574 -14.69 -15.68 31.04
CA ASN A 574 -16.07 -15.29 31.36
C ASN A 574 -16.80 -14.60 30.18
N CYS A 575 -16.57 -15.05 28.95
CA CYS A 575 -17.28 -14.53 27.79
C CYS A 575 -18.79 -14.88 27.86
N PRO A 576 -19.71 -13.93 27.58
CA PRO A 576 -21.14 -14.20 27.62
C PRO A 576 -21.57 -15.37 26.73
N VAL A 577 -22.53 -16.17 27.20
CA VAL A 577 -22.81 -17.49 26.63
C VAL A 577 -23.42 -17.42 25.24
N ASN A 578 -24.26 -16.42 24.98
CA ASN A 578 -24.76 -16.14 23.63
C ASN A 578 -23.62 -15.82 22.65
N LEU A 579 -22.60 -15.06 23.05
CA LEU A 579 -21.42 -14.80 22.20
C LEU A 579 -20.55 -16.05 22.02
N ARG A 580 -20.32 -16.84 23.08
CA ARG A 580 -19.60 -18.12 22.97
C ARG A 580 -20.24 -19.04 21.94
N ARG A 581 -21.57 -19.17 21.97
CA ARG A 581 -22.35 -19.94 21.00
C ARG A 581 -22.29 -19.38 19.58
N VAL A 582 -22.36 -18.06 19.40
CA VAL A 582 -22.16 -17.43 18.07
C VAL A 582 -20.77 -17.73 17.51
N ILE A 583 -19.72 -17.62 18.33
CA ILE A 583 -18.34 -17.94 17.90
C ILE A 583 -18.22 -19.43 17.57
N ASP A 584 -18.81 -20.31 18.37
CA ASP A 584 -18.83 -21.74 18.10
C ASP A 584 -19.56 -22.07 16.78
N SER A 585 -20.72 -21.45 16.56
CA SER A 585 -21.45 -21.52 15.30
C SER A 585 -20.65 -20.96 14.13
N TYR A 586 -19.80 -19.95 14.34
CA TYR A 586 -18.89 -19.42 13.32
C TYR A 586 -17.76 -20.41 12.98
N LEU A 587 -17.24 -21.15 13.96
CA LEU A 587 -16.16 -22.12 13.77
C LEU A 587 -16.66 -23.42 13.12
N THR A 588 -17.85 -23.89 13.47
CA THR A 588 -18.46 -25.13 12.92
C THR A 588 -18.97 -24.95 11.48
N ASP A 589 -19.15 -26.04 10.73
CA ASP A 589 -19.71 -26.10 9.35
C ASP A 589 -19.15 -25.07 8.36
N ARG A 590 -17.87 -24.73 8.52
CA ARG A 590 -17.21 -23.78 7.63
C ARG A 590 -16.88 -24.43 6.30
N ARG A 591 -17.01 -23.64 5.23
CA ARG A 591 -16.59 -24.04 3.88
C ARG A 591 -15.64 -23.01 3.30
N VAL A 592 -14.55 -23.47 2.72
CA VAL A 592 -13.59 -22.65 1.98
C VAL A 592 -13.51 -23.15 0.54
N ARG A 593 -13.66 -22.22 -0.40
CA ARG A 593 -13.51 -22.47 -1.85
C ARG A 593 -12.18 -21.89 -2.32
N LEU A 594 -11.16 -22.73 -2.42
CA LEU A 594 -9.84 -22.35 -2.87
C LEU A 594 -9.77 -22.32 -4.39
N ARG A 595 -9.37 -21.17 -4.94
CA ARG A 595 -9.16 -20.99 -6.38
C ARG A 595 -7.68 -20.88 -6.70
N TYR A 596 -7.18 -21.78 -7.53
CA TYR A 596 -5.81 -21.77 -8.04
C TYR A 596 -5.79 -22.14 -9.52
N GLY A 597 -5.26 -21.24 -10.37
CA GLY A 597 -5.46 -21.38 -11.82
C GLY A 597 -6.94 -21.30 -12.21
N GLU A 598 -7.43 -22.29 -12.96
CA GLU A 598 -8.85 -22.48 -13.29
C GLU A 598 -9.52 -23.58 -12.46
N VAL A 599 -8.85 -24.10 -11.42
CA VAL A 599 -9.36 -25.15 -10.52
C VAL A 599 -9.97 -24.51 -9.27
N GLU A 600 -11.10 -25.05 -8.83
CA GLU A 600 -11.72 -24.74 -7.53
C GLU A 600 -11.76 -26.02 -6.68
N ILE A 601 -11.22 -25.94 -5.46
CA ILE A 601 -11.26 -27.01 -4.45
C ILE A 601 -12.13 -26.53 -3.29
N ILE A 602 -13.06 -27.37 -2.85
CA ILE A 602 -13.90 -27.11 -1.67
C ILE A 602 -13.32 -27.89 -0.50
N LYS A 603 -13.10 -27.22 0.64
CA LYS A 603 -12.66 -27.86 1.87
C LYS A 603 -13.51 -27.39 3.05
N CYS A 604 -13.73 -28.29 4.01
CA CYS A 604 -14.35 -27.98 5.29
C CYS A 604 -13.24 -27.96 6.34
N PRO A 605 -12.80 -26.77 6.81
CA PRO A 605 -11.79 -26.71 7.87
C PRO A 605 -12.30 -27.34 9.16
N GLU A 606 -11.39 -27.94 9.93
CA GLU A 606 -11.66 -28.52 11.26
C GLU A 606 -10.89 -27.77 12.37
N LYS A 607 -9.95 -26.92 11.97
CA LYS A 607 -9.17 -26.03 12.83
C LYS A 607 -8.74 -24.80 12.04
N GLY A 608 -8.14 -23.84 12.75
CA GLY A 608 -7.61 -22.62 12.18
C GLY A 608 -8.64 -21.52 11.98
N CYS A 609 -8.16 -20.34 11.61
CA CYS A 609 -8.94 -19.15 11.32
C CYS A 609 -8.70 -18.73 9.87
N VAL A 610 -9.79 -18.46 9.13
CA VAL A 610 -9.66 -17.96 7.75
C VAL A 610 -8.91 -16.62 7.75
N GLN A 611 -7.78 -16.58 7.07
CA GLN A 611 -6.98 -15.36 6.88
C GLN A 611 -7.81 -14.31 6.13
N GLY A 612 -8.16 -13.22 6.81
CA GLY A 612 -9.04 -12.16 6.29
C GLY A 612 -10.41 -12.05 6.97
N SER A 613 -10.72 -12.95 7.91
CA SER A 613 -11.77 -12.74 8.92
C SER A 613 -11.42 -11.60 9.87
N ILE A 614 -12.43 -11.01 10.51
CA ILE A 614 -12.21 -9.95 11.51
C ILE A 614 -11.71 -10.56 12.83
N GLY A 615 -12.18 -11.76 13.17
CA GLY A 615 -11.96 -12.42 14.46
C GLY A 615 -10.73 -13.28 14.57
N GLY A 616 -10.16 -13.71 13.44
CA GLY A 616 -8.96 -14.55 13.45
C GLY A 616 -7.84 -14.02 14.36
N PRO A 617 -7.48 -12.72 14.30
CA PRO A 617 -6.50 -12.12 15.21
C PRO A 617 -6.88 -12.18 16.70
N ILE A 618 -8.15 -12.01 17.04
CA ILE A 618 -8.62 -12.02 18.44
C ILE A 618 -8.59 -13.43 18.99
N LEU A 619 -9.09 -14.41 18.23
CA LEU A 619 -9.05 -15.82 18.62
C LEU A 619 -7.62 -16.34 18.78
N TRP A 620 -6.69 -15.87 17.93
CA TRP A 620 -5.27 -16.21 18.08
C TRP A 620 -4.66 -15.60 19.36
N ASN A 621 -4.93 -14.33 19.65
CA ASN A 621 -4.43 -13.70 20.87
C ASN A 621 -4.97 -14.38 22.13
N LEU A 622 -6.26 -14.75 22.12
CA LEU A 622 -6.90 -15.49 23.21
C LEU A 622 -6.19 -16.82 23.51
N LEU A 623 -5.72 -17.52 22.47
CA LEU A 623 -4.92 -18.73 22.64
C LEU A 623 -3.52 -18.43 23.18
N LEU A 624 -2.87 -17.38 22.69
CA LEU A 624 -1.48 -17.05 23.00
C LEU A 624 -1.28 -16.43 24.39
N ASP A 625 -2.24 -15.65 24.88
CA ASP A 625 -2.11 -14.87 26.12
C ASP A 625 -1.68 -15.70 27.36
N PRO A 626 -2.20 -16.93 27.60
CA PRO A 626 -1.74 -17.78 28.70
C PRO A 626 -0.23 -18.08 28.67
N LEU A 627 0.32 -18.36 27.48
CA LEU A 627 1.77 -18.61 27.33
C LEU A 627 2.57 -17.39 27.79
N LEU A 628 2.11 -16.18 27.41
CA LEU A 628 2.80 -14.94 27.77
C LEU A 628 2.77 -14.71 29.29
N ASN A 629 1.67 -15.05 29.95
CA ASN A 629 1.55 -14.92 31.41
C ASN A 629 2.44 -15.93 32.14
N THR A 630 2.40 -17.22 31.77
CA THR A 630 3.27 -18.26 32.36
C THR A 630 4.76 -17.93 32.20
N LEU A 631 5.16 -17.40 31.04
CA LEU A 631 6.56 -16.96 30.84
C LEU A 631 6.94 -15.77 31.73
N ARG A 632 6.03 -14.80 31.94
CA ARG A 632 6.27 -13.65 32.84
C ARG A 632 6.38 -14.10 34.30
N GLU A 633 5.53 -15.02 34.73
CA GLU A 633 5.54 -15.62 36.08
C GLU A 633 6.84 -16.40 36.32
N ALA A 634 7.35 -17.08 35.29
CA ALA A 634 8.67 -17.72 35.30
C ALA A 634 9.86 -16.74 35.21
N GLY A 635 9.63 -15.42 35.38
CA GLY A 635 10.67 -14.39 35.35
C GLY A 635 11.21 -14.04 33.95
N THR A 636 10.64 -14.58 32.88
CA THR A 636 11.08 -14.29 31.51
C THR A 636 10.44 -13.01 30.98
N ARG A 637 11.27 -12.07 30.50
CA ARG A 637 10.78 -10.88 29.79
C ARG A 637 10.32 -11.30 28.39
N VAL A 638 9.00 -11.30 28.15
CA VAL A 638 8.39 -11.74 26.88
C VAL A 638 7.56 -10.65 26.22
N GLN A 639 7.65 -10.59 24.89
CA GLN A 639 6.85 -9.74 24.01
C GLN A 639 6.35 -10.56 22.82
N ALA A 640 5.09 -10.41 22.42
CA ALA A 640 4.57 -11.04 21.22
C ALA A 640 3.89 -10.03 20.28
N PHE A 641 3.84 -10.35 18.99
CA PHE A 641 3.03 -9.67 17.99
C PHE A 641 2.52 -10.70 16.99
N ALA A 642 1.21 -11.00 17.06
CA ALA A 642 0.63 -12.13 16.35
C ALA A 642 1.41 -13.44 16.62
N ASP A 643 2.02 -14.04 15.61
CA ASP A 643 2.77 -15.29 15.70
C ASP A 643 4.26 -15.14 16.06
N ASP A 644 4.79 -13.92 16.03
CA ASP A 644 6.18 -13.60 16.39
C ASP A 644 6.30 -13.40 17.91
N ILE A 645 7.06 -14.27 18.60
CA ILE A 645 7.31 -14.19 20.05
C ILE A 645 8.79 -13.87 20.29
N VAL A 646 9.08 -12.89 21.15
CA VAL A 646 10.42 -12.46 21.52
C VAL A 646 10.64 -12.73 23.00
N LEU A 647 11.65 -13.53 23.31
CA LEU A 647 12.07 -13.84 24.69
C LEU A 647 13.37 -13.10 24.99
N MET A 648 13.44 -12.44 26.13
CA MET A 648 14.61 -11.67 26.57
C MET A 648 15.10 -12.20 27.92
N PHE A 649 16.40 -12.44 27.98
CA PHE A 649 17.10 -12.96 29.14
C PHE A 649 18.32 -12.08 29.37
N ASP A 650 18.60 -11.75 30.63
CA ASP A 650 19.76 -11.01 31.10
C ASP A 650 20.44 -11.79 32.24
N ALA A 651 21.76 -11.98 32.13
CA ALA A 651 22.61 -12.60 33.17
C ALA A 651 24.08 -12.20 32.96
N TYR A 652 24.95 -12.40 33.96
CA TYR A 652 26.39 -12.05 33.86
C TYR A 652 27.22 -13.10 33.11
N GLU A 653 26.82 -14.37 33.20
CA GLU A 653 27.49 -15.53 32.60
C GLU A 653 26.64 -16.18 31.52
N ALA A 654 27.29 -16.77 30.52
CA ALA A 654 26.59 -17.43 29.41
C ALA A 654 25.80 -18.66 29.87
N ILE A 655 26.27 -19.35 30.92
CA ILE A 655 25.61 -20.56 31.44
C ILE A 655 24.25 -20.26 32.08
N ASP A 656 24.10 -19.11 32.75
CA ASP A 656 22.81 -18.67 33.29
C ASP A 656 21.83 -18.32 32.18
N ILE A 657 22.31 -17.68 31.10
CA ILE A 657 21.50 -17.44 29.90
C ILE A 657 21.07 -18.78 29.30
N GLU A 658 21.99 -19.74 29.17
CA GLU A 658 21.68 -21.06 28.64
C GLU A 658 20.58 -21.75 29.46
N ARG A 659 20.71 -21.78 30.79
CA ARG A 659 19.72 -22.38 31.70
C ARG A 659 18.36 -21.70 31.57
N ASN A 660 18.29 -20.40 31.88
CA ASN A 660 17.02 -19.65 31.91
C ASN A 660 16.33 -19.69 30.54
N ALA A 661 17.12 -19.61 29.48
CA ALA A 661 16.57 -19.57 28.14
C ALA A 661 16.10 -20.96 27.69
N ASN A 662 16.76 -22.06 28.06
CA ASN A 662 16.27 -23.41 27.76
C ASN A 662 15.03 -23.79 28.60
N GLU A 663 14.94 -23.35 29.87
CA GLU A 663 13.73 -23.49 30.69
C GLU A 663 12.52 -22.80 30.05
N ALA A 664 12.69 -21.56 29.59
CA ALA A 664 11.62 -20.84 28.90
C ALA A 664 11.22 -21.50 27.57
N LEU A 665 12.17 -22.08 26.82
CA LEU A 665 11.84 -22.82 25.59
C LEU A 665 11.08 -24.11 25.87
N GLU A 666 11.33 -24.73 27.02
CA GLU A 666 10.61 -25.92 27.45
C GLU A 666 9.16 -25.59 27.81
N ILE A 667 8.91 -24.45 28.47
CA ILE A 667 7.54 -23.92 28.67
C ILE A 667 6.84 -23.71 27.32
N VAL A 668 7.51 -23.07 26.35
CA VAL A 668 6.97 -22.86 25.01
C VAL A 668 6.67 -24.18 24.29
N ARG A 669 7.55 -25.19 24.42
CA ARG A 669 7.36 -26.52 23.82
C ARG A 669 6.14 -27.21 24.40
N LYS A 670 6.04 -27.30 25.74
CA LYS A 670 4.89 -27.91 26.44
C LYS A 670 3.58 -27.22 26.08
N TRP A 671 3.56 -25.90 26.07
CA TRP A 671 2.39 -25.14 25.64
C TRP A 671 2.03 -25.43 24.18
N GLY A 672 3.02 -25.50 23.29
CA GLY A 672 2.82 -25.86 21.89
C GLY A 672 2.15 -27.21 21.73
N GLU A 673 2.63 -28.23 22.45
CA GLU A 673 2.06 -29.58 22.45
C GLU A 673 0.60 -29.59 22.90
N LEU A 674 0.29 -29.00 24.06
CA LEU A 674 -1.07 -28.89 24.59
C LEU A 674 -2.06 -28.19 23.65
N ASN A 675 -1.55 -27.30 22.78
CA ASN A 675 -2.36 -26.53 21.84
C ASN A 675 -2.29 -27.08 20.40
N LYS A 676 -1.70 -28.27 20.19
CA LYS A 676 -1.45 -28.87 18.85
C LYS A 676 -0.68 -27.96 17.89
N LEU A 677 0.24 -27.13 18.42
CA LEU A 677 1.08 -26.20 17.67
C LEU A 677 2.55 -26.65 17.66
N LYS A 678 3.19 -26.58 16.50
CA LYS A 678 4.61 -26.91 16.32
C LYS A 678 5.45 -25.64 16.16
N PHE A 679 6.49 -25.53 16.97
CA PHE A 679 7.55 -24.52 16.81
C PHE A 679 8.69 -25.15 16.00
N ALA A 680 9.17 -24.45 14.96
CA ALA A 680 10.24 -24.97 14.12
C ALA A 680 11.61 -24.42 14.56
N PRO A 681 12.55 -25.25 15.06
CA PRO A 681 13.87 -24.80 15.50
C PRO A 681 14.62 -24.04 14.40
N LYS A 682 14.52 -24.49 13.14
CA LYS A 682 15.14 -23.86 11.96
C LYS A 682 14.61 -22.45 11.62
N LYS A 683 13.42 -22.08 12.10
CA LYS A 683 12.84 -20.74 11.92
C LYS A 683 13.11 -19.83 13.11
N THR A 684 13.40 -20.40 14.27
CA THR A 684 13.77 -19.68 15.49
C THR A 684 15.17 -19.09 15.33
N ASN A 685 15.30 -17.80 15.67
CA ASN A 685 16.58 -17.10 15.62
C ASN A 685 16.99 -16.67 17.04
N ALA A 686 18.28 -16.81 17.34
CA ALA A 686 18.86 -16.31 18.57
C ALA A 686 20.00 -15.32 18.26
N ILE A 687 20.14 -14.29 19.09
CA ILE A 687 21.23 -13.32 18.98
C ILE A 687 21.79 -13.09 20.39
N LEU A 688 23.12 -12.99 20.50
CA LEU A 688 23.77 -12.64 21.75
C LEU A 688 24.28 -11.20 21.66
N LEU A 689 23.71 -10.33 22.50
CA LEU A 689 24.16 -8.94 22.63
C LEU A 689 25.15 -8.85 23.79
N THR A 690 26.40 -8.40 23.55
CA THR A 690 27.40 -8.23 24.60
C THR A 690 28.43 -7.16 24.26
N ARG A 691 29.01 -6.55 25.30
CA ARG A 691 30.16 -5.64 25.18
C ARG A 691 31.49 -6.33 25.47
N LYS A 692 31.48 -7.56 26.00
CA LYS A 692 32.71 -8.32 26.22
C LYS A 692 33.31 -8.67 24.86
N GLN A 693 34.62 -8.53 24.72
CA GLN A 693 35.33 -8.97 23.50
C GLN A 693 35.45 -10.49 23.47
N ASN A 694 35.68 -11.12 24.62
CA ASN A 694 35.72 -12.57 24.81
C ASN A 694 34.53 -13.01 25.68
N TYR A 695 33.73 -13.95 25.17
CA TYR A 695 32.57 -14.50 25.85
C TYR A 695 32.25 -15.91 25.32
N ASP A 696 31.68 -16.75 26.19
CA ASP A 696 31.14 -18.03 25.78
C ASP A 696 29.78 -17.88 25.12
N THR A 697 29.49 -18.75 24.16
CA THR A 697 28.22 -18.74 23.42
C THR A 697 27.27 -19.78 24.03
N PRO A 698 26.07 -19.39 24.51
CA PRO A 698 25.15 -20.32 25.13
C PRO A 698 24.56 -21.31 24.12
N LYS A 699 24.42 -22.57 24.52
CA LYS A 699 23.90 -23.68 23.71
C LYS A 699 22.38 -23.83 23.90
N LEU A 700 21.67 -23.45 22.86
CA LEU A 700 20.22 -23.33 22.89
C LEU A 700 19.57 -24.54 22.24
N LYS A 701 18.62 -25.18 22.93
CA LYS A 701 17.93 -26.36 22.42
C LYS A 701 16.42 -26.17 22.40
N MET A 702 15.78 -26.67 21.34
CA MET A 702 14.32 -26.77 21.22
C MET A 702 13.98 -28.06 20.49
N ALA A 703 13.09 -28.86 21.06
CA ALA A 703 12.68 -30.15 20.47
C ALA A 703 13.88 -31.05 20.10
N GLY A 704 14.92 -31.06 20.93
CA GLY A 704 16.15 -31.84 20.69
C GLY A 704 17.12 -31.25 19.65
N GLU A 705 16.74 -30.21 18.90
CA GLU A 705 17.60 -29.55 17.91
C GLU A 705 18.28 -28.29 18.49
N ASN A 706 19.51 -28.01 18.04
CA ASN A 706 20.25 -26.80 18.42
C ASN A 706 19.75 -25.58 17.62
N ILE A 707 19.45 -24.48 18.32
CA ILE A 707 19.12 -23.20 17.69
C ILE A 707 20.41 -22.45 17.35
N LYS A 708 20.53 -22.01 16.10
CA LYS A 708 21.71 -21.28 15.62
C LYS A 708 21.74 -19.84 16.18
N MET A 709 22.91 -19.44 16.66
CA MET A 709 23.22 -18.04 16.97
C MET A 709 23.51 -17.24 15.70
N SER A 710 22.83 -16.12 15.54
CA SER A 710 23.01 -15.20 14.42
C SER A 710 23.68 -13.90 14.87
N LYS A 711 24.37 -13.24 13.93
CA LYS A 711 24.97 -11.91 14.11
C LYS A 711 23.97 -10.78 13.88
N GLU A 712 22.86 -11.08 13.22
CA GLU A 712 21.75 -10.17 13.04
C GLU A 712 20.41 -10.90 13.14
N VAL A 713 19.41 -10.23 13.68
CA VAL A 713 18.03 -10.73 13.76
C VAL A 713 17.07 -9.69 13.21
N LYS A 714 16.01 -10.14 12.54
CA LYS A 714 14.95 -9.27 12.02
C LYS A 714 13.70 -9.45 12.87
N ILE A 715 13.29 -8.38 13.55
CA ILE A 715 12.11 -8.34 14.41
C ILE A 715 11.14 -7.28 13.86
N LEU A 716 9.95 -7.71 13.42
CA LEU A 716 8.91 -6.81 12.88
C LEU A 716 9.38 -5.86 11.78
N GLY A 717 10.44 -6.21 11.04
CA GLY A 717 11.01 -5.36 9.98
C GLY A 717 12.20 -4.50 10.40
N LEU A 718 12.54 -4.43 11.68
CA LEU A 718 13.79 -3.86 12.20
C LEU A 718 14.88 -4.93 12.17
N ILE A 719 16.08 -4.59 11.65
CA ILE A 719 17.25 -5.48 11.71
C ILE A 719 18.12 -5.01 12.87
N ILE A 720 18.44 -5.91 13.78
CA ILE A 720 19.27 -5.65 14.96
C ILE A 720 20.53 -6.50 14.81
N ASP A 721 21.70 -5.85 14.76
CA ASP A 721 23.01 -6.51 14.79
C ASP A 721 23.54 -6.67 16.22
N ASP A 722 24.47 -7.62 16.40
CA ASP A 722 25.05 -8.00 17.69
C ASP A 722 25.75 -6.85 18.44
N LYS A 723 26.13 -5.79 17.70
CA LYS A 723 26.80 -4.58 18.21
C LYS A 723 25.87 -3.36 18.32
N LEU A 724 24.56 -3.51 18.05
CA LEU A 724 23.58 -2.41 18.06
C LEU A 724 24.04 -1.19 17.23
N THR A 725 24.65 -1.46 16.08
CA THR A 725 25.09 -0.42 15.14
C THR A 725 23.99 0.03 14.20
N PHE A 726 23.02 -0.84 13.94
CA PHE A 726 21.93 -0.71 12.99
C PHE A 726 22.39 -0.42 11.56
N ASN A 727 23.66 -0.68 11.22
CA ASN A 727 24.18 -0.43 9.88
C ASN A 727 23.45 -1.28 8.83
N SER A 728 23.20 -2.58 9.09
CA SER A 728 22.43 -3.46 8.19
C SER A 728 21.01 -2.93 7.97
N HIS A 729 20.36 -2.44 9.04
CA HIS A 729 19.01 -1.88 8.97
C HIS A 729 18.97 -0.62 8.08
N VAL A 730 19.86 0.34 8.35
CA VAL A 730 19.92 1.61 7.61
C VAL A 730 20.35 1.35 6.16
N ALA A 731 21.22 0.38 5.90
CA ALA A 731 21.62 -0.01 4.55
C ALA A 731 20.44 -0.60 3.77
N GLN A 732 19.63 -1.47 4.39
CA GLN A 732 18.43 -2.01 3.77
C GLN A 732 17.39 -0.92 3.46
N ILE A 733 17.17 0.00 4.40
CA ILE A 733 16.29 1.16 4.18
C ILE A 733 16.83 2.04 3.04
N THR A 734 18.13 2.34 3.06
CA THR A 734 18.81 3.12 2.02
C THR A 734 18.62 2.48 0.65
N LYS A 735 18.83 1.17 0.52
CA LYS A 735 18.60 0.42 -0.72
C LYS A 735 17.15 0.55 -1.19
N LYS A 736 16.18 0.30 -0.30
CA LYS A 736 14.74 0.41 -0.60
C LYS A 736 14.36 1.82 -1.07
N THR A 737 14.88 2.85 -0.40
CA THR A 737 14.61 4.25 -0.71
C THR A 737 15.31 4.71 -1.99
N ILE A 738 16.53 4.26 -2.27
CA ILE A 738 17.23 4.52 -3.54
C ILE A 738 16.46 3.89 -4.70
N ASP A 739 15.94 2.68 -4.53
CA ASP A 739 15.12 2.03 -5.57
C ASP A 739 13.79 2.73 -5.82
N LEU A 740 13.22 3.39 -4.81
CA LEU A 740 12.09 4.31 -4.98
C LEU A 740 12.53 5.60 -5.68
N PHE A 741 13.65 6.19 -5.28
CA PHE A 741 14.22 7.40 -5.89
C PHE A 741 14.51 7.20 -7.38
N LYS A 742 15.08 6.06 -7.79
CA LYS A 742 15.30 5.72 -9.21
C LYS A 742 14.01 5.74 -10.04
N ARG A 743 12.83 5.54 -9.42
CA ARG A 743 11.53 5.61 -10.10
C ARG A 743 11.07 7.06 -10.20
N VAL A 744 11.22 7.83 -9.13
CA VAL A 744 10.98 9.27 -9.12
C VAL A 744 11.87 9.97 -10.15
N ASP A 745 13.17 9.66 -10.20
CA ASP A 745 14.13 10.30 -11.11
C ASP A 745 13.87 10.02 -12.60
N ARG A 746 13.08 8.99 -12.93
CA ARG A 746 12.61 8.75 -14.30
C ARG A 746 11.45 9.64 -14.71
N ALA A 747 10.68 10.14 -13.74
CA ALA A 747 9.48 10.95 -13.96
C ALA A 747 9.66 12.43 -13.59
N ALA A 748 10.59 12.75 -12.69
CA ALA A 748 11.06 14.08 -12.40
C ALA A 748 12.37 14.27 -13.15
N LYS A 749 12.42 15.08 -14.20
CA LYS A 749 13.69 15.58 -14.77
C LYS A 749 13.87 17.04 -14.36
N THR A 750 15.08 17.56 -14.53
CA THR A 750 15.41 18.92 -14.09
C THR A 750 14.65 19.98 -14.89
N THR A 751 14.40 19.71 -16.18
CA THR A 751 13.75 20.63 -17.12
C THR A 751 12.29 20.27 -17.44
N TRP A 752 11.84 19.06 -17.13
CA TRP A 752 10.47 18.59 -17.38
C TRP A 752 10.08 17.46 -16.42
N GLY A 753 8.79 17.15 -16.27
CA GLY A 753 8.30 16.02 -15.48
C GLY A 753 7.45 16.44 -14.29
N ILE A 754 7.38 15.57 -13.27
CA ILE A 754 6.50 15.80 -12.11
C ILE A 754 6.90 17.06 -11.33
N HIS A 755 5.90 17.77 -10.82
CA HIS A 755 6.09 19.02 -10.09
C HIS A 755 6.97 18.83 -8.83
N PRO A 756 7.87 19.76 -8.47
CA PRO A 756 8.67 19.69 -7.24
C PRO A 756 7.87 19.41 -5.96
N GLU A 757 6.72 20.05 -5.78
CA GLU A 757 5.83 19.80 -4.62
C GLU A 757 5.34 18.36 -4.53
N ILE A 758 5.16 17.71 -5.67
CA ILE A 758 4.83 16.28 -5.72
C ILE A 758 6.02 15.48 -5.20
N THR A 759 7.24 15.78 -5.65
CA THR A 759 8.45 15.10 -5.16
C THR A 759 8.65 15.31 -3.66
N ARG A 760 8.40 16.54 -3.15
CA ARG A 760 8.40 16.86 -1.72
C ARG A 760 7.34 16.03 -0.98
N THR A 761 6.13 15.92 -1.53
CA THR A 761 5.06 15.11 -0.96
C THR A 761 5.42 13.61 -0.95
N VAL A 762 6.04 13.07 -2.00
CA VAL A 762 6.56 11.68 -2.01
C VAL A 762 7.59 11.51 -0.88
N TYR A 763 8.49 12.47 -0.73
CA TYR A 763 9.50 12.42 0.31
C TYR A 763 8.87 12.41 1.72
N THR A 764 8.04 13.40 2.05
CA THR A 764 7.46 13.55 3.39
C THR A 764 6.41 12.49 3.72
N ALA A 765 5.63 12.01 2.74
CA ALA A 765 4.55 11.05 2.96
C ALA A 765 4.97 9.58 2.77
N VAL A 766 6.10 9.30 2.11
CA VAL A 766 6.54 7.91 1.83
C VAL A 766 7.97 7.65 2.32
N VAL A 767 8.94 8.44 1.86
CA VAL A 767 10.37 8.18 2.14
C VAL A 767 10.68 8.37 3.61
N GLU A 768 10.23 9.48 4.18
CA GLU A 768 10.47 9.83 5.58
C GLU A 768 9.81 8.80 6.52
N PRO A 769 8.51 8.43 6.39
CA PRO A 769 7.92 7.35 7.20
C PRO A 769 8.60 5.99 7.06
N ILE A 770 9.06 5.60 5.86
CA ILE A 770 9.83 4.36 5.66
C ILE A 770 11.15 4.43 6.44
N THR A 771 11.80 5.60 6.43
CA THR A 771 13.08 5.81 7.09
C THR A 771 12.95 5.88 8.60
N LEU A 772 11.91 6.54 9.11
CA LEU A 772 11.67 6.72 10.54
C LEU A 772 10.95 5.53 11.20
N TYR A 773 10.76 4.43 10.48
CA TYR A 773 10.18 3.21 11.04
C TYR A 773 11.03 2.72 12.23
N ALA A 774 10.35 2.36 13.33
CA ALA A 774 10.98 1.95 14.59
C ALA A 774 12.02 2.94 15.16
N ALA A 775 11.91 4.24 14.85
CA ALA A 775 12.85 5.28 15.27
C ALA A 775 13.29 5.20 16.74
N ALA A 776 12.35 4.95 17.66
CA ALA A 776 12.64 4.85 19.10
C ALA A 776 13.72 3.80 19.44
N ALA A 777 13.77 2.68 18.70
CA ALA A 777 14.71 1.60 18.96
C ALA A 777 16.15 1.90 18.52
N TRP A 778 16.33 2.69 17.45
CA TRP A 778 17.64 2.88 16.81
C TRP A 778 18.09 4.33 16.68
N ALA A 779 17.30 5.31 17.15
CA ALA A 779 17.70 6.72 17.21
C ALA A 779 19.06 6.98 17.90
N PRO A 780 19.47 6.25 18.96
CA PRO A 780 20.82 6.39 19.51
C PRO A 780 21.94 6.14 18.48
N ALA A 781 21.74 5.19 17.55
CA ALA A 781 22.67 4.93 16.47
C ALA A 781 22.70 6.05 15.41
N GLY A 782 21.68 6.92 15.36
CA GLY A 782 21.65 8.10 14.50
C GLY A 782 22.75 9.14 14.78
N LYS A 783 23.45 9.04 15.91
CA LYS A 783 24.66 9.85 16.19
C LYS A 783 25.93 9.29 15.52
N LYS A 784 25.93 8.02 15.08
CA LYS A 784 27.09 7.37 14.46
C LYS A 784 27.32 7.96 13.07
N LEU A 785 28.58 8.27 12.74
CA LEU A 785 28.96 8.87 11.44
C LEU A 785 28.54 8.02 10.24
N SER A 786 28.67 6.69 10.34
CA SER A 786 28.26 5.75 9.27
C SER A 786 26.76 5.82 8.97
N VAL A 787 25.93 5.96 10.02
CA VAL A 787 24.47 6.09 9.90
C VAL A 787 24.10 7.45 9.33
N GLN A 788 24.73 8.53 9.82
CA GLN A 788 24.50 9.87 9.31
C GLN A 788 24.86 10.00 7.82
N ALA A 789 25.96 9.41 7.37
CA ALA A 789 26.35 9.41 5.96
C ALA A 789 25.29 8.74 5.05
N GLN A 790 24.70 7.63 5.50
CA GLN A 790 23.62 6.95 4.79
C GLN A 790 22.33 7.78 4.76
N LEU A 791 21.93 8.38 5.89
CA LEU A 791 20.76 9.27 5.97
C LEU A 791 20.92 10.51 5.08
N LYS A 792 22.09 11.15 5.09
CA LYS A 792 22.42 12.26 4.19
C LYS A 792 22.32 11.84 2.73
N THR A 793 22.79 10.64 2.38
CA THR A 793 22.71 10.09 1.01
C THR A 793 21.27 9.93 0.54
N ILE A 794 20.38 9.42 1.40
CA ILE A 794 18.95 9.33 1.12
C ILE A 794 18.37 10.71 0.83
N GLN A 795 18.51 11.63 1.79
CA GLN A 795 17.81 12.91 1.76
C GLN A 795 18.35 13.85 0.68
N ARG A 796 19.67 13.91 0.47
CA ARG A 796 20.30 14.78 -0.52
C ARG A 796 19.71 14.59 -1.92
N LYS A 797 19.49 13.34 -2.33
CA LYS A 797 18.96 13.01 -3.66
C LYS A 797 17.56 13.59 -3.87
N PHE A 798 16.68 13.46 -2.88
CA PHE A 798 15.34 14.05 -2.95
C PHE A 798 15.39 15.58 -2.85
N ALA A 799 16.20 16.13 -1.95
CA ALA A 799 16.37 17.57 -1.79
C ALA A 799 16.83 18.24 -3.09
N GLN A 800 17.89 17.72 -3.72
CA GLN A 800 18.39 18.16 -5.02
C GLN A 800 17.31 18.12 -6.10
N LYS A 801 16.44 17.09 -6.04
CA LYS A 801 15.37 16.95 -7.02
C LYS A 801 14.22 17.92 -6.82
N ILE A 802 13.87 18.21 -5.58
CA ILE A 802 12.86 19.22 -5.22
C ILE A 802 13.30 20.60 -5.70
N ILE A 803 14.58 20.96 -5.52
CA ILE A 803 15.08 22.27 -5.95
C ILE A 803 15.52 22.30 -7.42
N GLY A 804 15.49 21.16 -8.12
CA GLY A 804 15.96 21.05 -9.49
C GLY A 804 17.44 21.41 -9.67
N SER A 805 18.31 21.02 -8.73
CA SER A 805 19.75 21.33 -8.78
C SER A 805 20.61 20.27 -9.47
N TYR A 806 21.88 20.61 -9.72
CA TYR A 806 22.92 19.66 -10.13
C TYR A 806 23.32 18.73 -8.98
N ARG A 807 23.81 17.53 -9.33
CA ARG A 807 24.23 16.49 -8.37
C ARG A 807 25.36 16.93 -7.43
N THR A 808 26.12 17.96 -7.81
CA THR A 808 27.25 18.49 -7.05
C THR A 808 26.84 19.37 -5.87
N VAL A 809 25.60 19.92 -5.86
CA VAL A 809 25.14 20.79 -4.76
C VAL A 809 25.22 20.06 -3.42
N SER A 810 25.77 20.73 -2.40
CA SER A 810 25.99 20.15 -1.06
C SER A 810 24.70 19.70 -0.39
N TYR A 811 24.81 18.84 0.62
CA TYR A 811 23.65 18.38 1.40
C TYR A 811 22.98 19.56 2.13
N GLU A 812 23.78 20.46 2.68
CA GLU A 812 23.36 21.61 3.47
C GLU A 812 22.58 22.61 2.60
N ALA A 813 23.11 22.99 1.44
CA ALA A 813 22.41 23.89 0.51
C ALA A 813 21.10 23.24 0.01
N ALA A 814 21.16 21.94 -0.34
CA ALA A 814 20.00 21.25 -0.87
C ALA A 814 18.86 21.14 0.15
N THR A 815 19.15 20.80 1.40
CA THR A 815 18.11 20.64 2.44
C THR A 815 17.50 21.97 2.86
N VAL A 816 18.31 23.02 2.96
CA VAL A 816 17.86 24.40 3.27
C VAL A 816 16.91 24.91 2.20
N LEU A 817 17.32 24.90 0.93
CA LEU A 817 16.49 25.37 -0.18
C LEU A 817 15.26 24.49 -0.41
N ALA A 818 15.35 23.18 -0.15
CA ALA A 818 14.19 22.29 -0.26
C ALA A 818 13.19 22.43 0.90
N GLY A 819 13.58 23.08 2.01
CA GLY A 819 12.78 23.17 3.23
C GLY A 819 12.67 21.84 3.99
N LEU A 820 13.71 21.00 3.94
CA LEU A 820 13.70 19.67 4.54
C LEU A 820 14.61 19.63 5.78
N LEU A 821 14.03 19.43 6.97
CA LEU A 821 14.80 19.23 8.20
C LEU A 821 15.69 17.97 8.09
N PRO A 822 16.96 18.00 8.53
CA PRO A 822 17.85 16.84 8.50
C PRO A 822 17.23 15.55 9.05
N LEU A 823 17.40 14.43 8.35
CA LEU A 823 16.77 13.16 8.69
C LEU A 823 17.20 12.62 10.07
N ASP A 824 18.44 12.85 10.49
CA ASP A 824 18.91 12.44 11.82
C ASP A 824 18.24 13.24 12.93
N LEU A 825 17.86 14.50 12.68
CA LEU A 825 17.06 15.29 13.61
C LEU A 825 15.61 14.83 13.62
N ARG A 826 15.02 14.54 12.46
CA ARG A 826 13.69 13.92 12.35
C ARG A 826 13.60 12.57 13.07
N LEU A 827 14.68 11.78 13.03
CA LEU A 827 14.83 10.53 13.76
C LEU A 827 14.77 10.74 15.27
N LYS A 828 15.54 11.71 15.80
CA LYS A 828 15.49 12.09 17.21
C LYS A 828 14.10 12.58 17.63
N GLU A 829 13.46 13.43 16.83
CA GLU A 829 12.11 13.92 17.10
C GLU A 829 11.09 12.77 17.16
N ALA A 830 11.15 11.84 16.20
CA ALA A 830 10.23 10.71 16.13
C ALA A 830 10.40 9.76 17.33
N ALA A 831 11.65 9.50 17.74
CA ALA A 831 11.95 8.70 18.92
C ALA A 831 11.44 9.38 20.20
N ALA A 832 11.78 10.65 20.42
CA ALA A 832 11.32 11.40 21.59
C ALA A 832 9.78 11.46 21.69
N LEU A 833 9.10 11.70 20.56
CA LEU A 833 7.64 11.73 20.53
C LEU A 833 7.01 10.36 20.86
N TYR A 834 7.65 9.25 20.46
CA TYR A 834 7.19 7.90 20.81
C TYR A 834 7.36 7.64 22.30
N GLU A 835 8.55 7.90 22.86
CA GLU A 835 8.83 7.74 24.29
C GLU A 835 7.87 8.57 25.15
N THR A 836 7.64 9.83 24.77
CA THR A 836 6.69 10.70 25.49
C THR A 836 5.26 10.19 25.44
N ARG A 837 4.80 9.65 24.31
CA ARG A 837 3.45 9.04 24.24
C ARG A 837 3.32 7.80 25.10
N LYS A 838 4.41 7.06 25.28
CA LYS A 838 4.45 5.81 26.01
C LYS A 838 4.50 6.04 27.52
N HIS A 839 5.42 6.89 27.96
CA HIS A 839 5.66 7.16 29.37
C HIS A 839 4.79 8.30 29.92
N GLY A 840 4.25 9.15 29.05
CA GLY A 840 3.51 10.35 29.43
C GLY A 840 4.39 11.45 30.02
N THR A 841 5.71 11.36 29.83
CA THR A 841 6.67 12.33 30.34
C THR A 841 7.65 12.72 29.23
N LEU A 842 8.13 13.95 29.30
CA LEU A 842 9.22 14.45 28.48
C LEU A 842 10.24 15.06 29.46
N PRO A 843 11.53 14.68 29.44
CA PRO A 843 12.52 15.20 30.39
C PRO A 843 12.54 16.74 30.46
N GLU A 844 12.34 17.42 29.32
CA GLU A 844 12.28 18.87 29.22
C GLU A 844 11.06 19.50 29.92
N LEU A 845 10.00 18.74 30.15
CA LEU A 845 8.77 19.20 30.82
C LEU A 845 8.76 18.92 32.33
N LYS A 846 9.83 18.32 32.89
CA LYS A 846 9.95 17.99 34.31
C LYS A 846 8.72 17.24 34.83
N ASP A 847 8.02 17.80 35.82
CA ASP A 847 6.86 17.18 36.50
C ASP A 847 5.52 17.39 35.77
N ILE A 848 5.51 17.97 34.57
CA ILE A 848 4.27 18.17 33.81
C ILE A 848 3.89 16.87 33.10
N GLU A 849 2.77 16.29 33.50
CA GLU A 849 2.22 15.10 32.84
C GLU A 849 1.73 15.45 31.42
N VAL A 850 2.09 14.59 30.47
CA VAL A 850 1.63 14.66 29.09
C VAL A 850 0.37 13.81 28.92
N GLU A 851 -0.58 14.31 28.13
CA GLU A 851 -1.84 13.67 27.84
C GLU A 851 -1.67 12.22 27.35
N LYS A 852 -2.30 11.28 28.07
CA LYS A 852 -2.39 9.87 27.71
C LYS A 852 -3.75 9.56 27.10
N LYS A 853 -3.78 8.57 26.21
CA LYS A 853 -5.02 8.05 25.65
C LYS A 853 -5.70 7.15 26.69
N VAL A 854 -7.02 7.26 26.80
CA VAL A 854 -7.81 6.34 27.61
C VAL A 854 -7.71 4.91 27.03
N PRO A 855 -7.40 3.90 27.85
CA PRO A 855 -7.48 2.50 27.47
C PRO A 855 -8.88 2.10 27.01
N TYR A 856 -8.97 1.10 26.14
CA TYR A 856 -10.27 0.62 25.65
C TYR A 856 -11.11 -0.01 26.77
N THR A 857 -10.44 -0.63 27.73
CA THR A 857 -11.01 -1.30 28.91
C THR A 857 -11.76 -0.35 29.86
N GLU A 858 -11.49 0.97 29.78
CA GLU A 858 -12.12 1.98 30.63
C GLU A 858 -13.37 2.62 29.99
N GLY A 859 -13.69 2.26 28.74
CA GLY A 859 -14.89 2.73 28.04
C GLY A 859 -16.13 1.90 28.39
N PRO A 860 -17.35 2.46 28.26
CA PRO A 860 -18.58 1.69 28.46
C PRO A 860 -18.73 0.61 27.39
N HIS A 861 -19.52 -0.43 27.72
CA HIS A 861 -19.94 -1.43 26.73
C HIS A 861 -20.57 -0.74 25.50
N PRO A 862 -20.30 -1.18 24.25
CA PRO A 862 -20.84 -0.52 23.04
C PRO A 862 -22.36 -0.33 23.04
N ALA A 863 -23.11 -1.28 23.58
CA ALA A 863 -24.57 -1.20 23.72
C ALA A 863 -25.05 -0.20 24.79
N LYS A 864 -24.17 0.15 25.75
CA LYS A 864 -24.43 1.15 26.80
C LYS A 864 -23.85 2.52 26.45
N ALA A 865 -23.15 2.65 25.31
CA ALA A 865 -22.47 3.87 24.96
C ALA A 865 -23.47 5.02 24.74
N LEU A 866 -23.21 6.15 25.39
CA LEU A 866 -23.97 7.37 25.21
C LEU A 866 -23.99 7.80 23.73
N ARG A 867 -25.17 7.83 23.12
CA ARG A 867 -25.38 8.30 21.73
C ARG A 867 -26.26 9.56 21.74
N THR A 868 -25.77 10.60 22.37
CA THR A 868 -26.36 11.94 22.28
C THR A 868 -25.92 12.61 20.98
N GLY A 869 -26.84 13.26 20.29
CA GLY A 869 -26.49 14.22 19.24
C GLY A 869 -26.16 15.59 19.83
N TYR A 870 -25.80 16.53 18.97
CA TYR A 870 -25.97 17.96 19.27
C TYR A 870 -26.88 18.58 18.22
N THR A 871 -27.65 19.58 18.62
CA THR A 871 -28.51 20.35 17.70
C THR A 871 -27.80 21.65 17.32
N PRO A 872 -27.61 21.95 16.02
CA PRO A 872 -27.07 23.24 15.61
C PRO A 872 -28.13 24.34 15.81
N LEU A 873 -27.71 25.46 16.41
CA LEU A 873 -28.50 26.66 16.57
C LEU A 873 -27.75 27.85 15.97
N HIS A 874 -28.50 28.77 15.37
CA HIS A 874 -27.99 29.87 14.56
C HIS A 874 -28.45 31.24 15.05
N THR A 875 -29.56 31.32 15.79
CA THR A 875 -30.22 32.57 16.18
C THR A 875 -30.55 32.62 17.67
N GLU A 876 -30.77 33.83 18.21
CA GLU A 876 -31.20 34.01 19.61
C GLU A 876 -32.63 33.49 19.82
N GLU A 877 -33.50 33.58 18.81
CA GLU A 877 -34.85 33.05 18.87
C GLU A 877 -34.85 31.53 19.06
N GLU A 878 -33.98 30.82 18.34
CA GLU A 878 -33.80 29.36 18.49
C GLU A 878 -33.26 29.00 19.88
N ILE A 879 -32.37 29.82 20.46
CA ILE A 879 -31.85 29.62 21.82
C ILE A 879 -32.92 29.91 22.87
N ALA A 880 -33.69 30.98 22.68
CA ALA A 880 -34.81 31.36 23.55
C ALA A 880 -35.87 30.26 23.58
N ALA A 881 -36.16 29.64 22.42
CA ALA A 881 -37.13 28.55 22.26
C ALA A 881 -36.73 27.22 22.94
N ILE A 882 -35.50 27.07 23.44
CA ILE A 882 -35.11 25.89 24.21
C ILE A 882 -35.85 25.88 25.55
N GLU A 883 -36.80 24.97 25.71
CA GLU A 883 -37.55 24.72 26.95
C GLU A 883 -36.72 23.83 27.90
N THR A 884 -35.88 24.44 28.73
CA THR A 884 -35.10 23.75 29.78
C THR A 884 -34.99 24.63 31.03
N GLU A 885 -34.85 24.02 32.21
CA GLU A 885 -34.72 24.76 33.48
C GLU A 885 -33.45 25.62 33.59
N THR A 886 -32.39 25.32 32.83
CA THR A 886 -31.14 26.09 32.81
C THR A 886 -30.43 26.03 31.46
N LYS A 887 -29.81 27.15 31.05
CA LYS A 887 -28.98 27.24 29.84
C LYS A 887 -27.54 27.55 30.24
N ILE A 888 -26.60 26.73 29.76
CA ILE A 888 -25.19 26.80 30.13
C ILE A 888 -24.35 27.03 28.88
N PHE A 889 -23.77 28.23 28.76
CA PHE A 889 -22.84 28.56 27.70
C PHE A 889 -21.41 28.23 28.12
N THR A 890 -20.63 27.66 27.22
CA THR A 890 -19.25 27.26 27.48
C THR A 890 -18.33 27.79 26.39
N ASP A 891 -17.14 28.24 26.79
CA ASP A 891 -16.11 28.67 25.85
C ASP A 891 -14.70 28.36 26.37
N GLY A 892 -13.76 28.14 25.43
CA GLY A 892 -12.34 28.01 25.68
C GLY A 892 -11.51 28.97 24.84
N SER A 893 -10.71 29.82 25.47
CA SER A 893 -9.91 30.83 24.77
C SER A 893 -8.40 30.65 24.95
N LYS A 894 -7.64 31.02 23.91
CA LYS A 894 -6.18 31.17 23.98
C LYS A 894 -5.73 32.49 23.38
N ILE A 895 -5.22 33.38 24.24
CA ILE A 895 -4.80 34.73 23.89
C ILE A 895 -3.42 35.00 24.51
N GLU A 896 -2.51 35.60 23.74
CA GLU A 896 -1.12 35.89 24.16
C GLU A 896 -0.36 34.68 24.74
N GLY A 897 -0.68 33.47 24.27
CA GLY A 897 -0.08 32.23 24.78
C GLY A 897 -0.62 31.75 26.13
N LYS A 898 -1.54 32.48 26.77
CA LYS A 898 -2.28 32.05 27.98
C LYS A 898 -3.60 31.42 27.57
N THR A 899 -4.08 30.46 28.38
CA THR A 899 -5.29 29.67 28.05
C THR A 899 -6.28 29.72 29.20
N GLY A 900 -7.56 29.95 28.89
CA GLY A 900 -8.65 30.05 29.85
C GLY A 900 -9.91 29.37 29.33
N ALA A 901 -10.80 28.98 30.23
CA ALA A 901 -12.10 28.42 29.92
C ALA A 901 -13.15 29.09 30.80
N ALA A 902 -14.39 29.15 30.35
CA ALA A 902 -15.48 29.73 31.11
C ALA A 902 -16.80 28.98 30.92
N VAL A 903 -17.64 29.12 31.93
CA VAL A 903 -19.01 28.61 31.96
C VAL A 903 -19.92 29.75 32.40
N VAL A 904 -20.93 30.08 31.61
CA VAL A 904 -21.95 31.08 31.93
C VAL A 904 -23.29 30.36 32.06
N LEU A 905 -23.80 30.30 33.28
CA LEU A 905 -25.11 29.77 33.61
C LEU A 905 -26.15 30.89 33.54
N ILE A 906 -27.25 30.66 32.83
CA ILE A 906 -28.40 31.57 32.76
C ILE A 906 -29.61 30.84 33.36
N ASP A 907 -30.05 31.31 34.53
CA ASP A 907 -31.22 30.83 35.28
C ASP A 907 -32.18 32.02 35.53
N ASP A 908 -33.40 32.00 34.99
CA ASP A 908 -34.47 32.97 35.29
C ASP A 908 -34.03 34.47 35.32
N GLY A 909 -33.10 34.86 34.45
CA GLY A 909 -32.60 36.24 34.34
C GLY A 909 -31.31 36.55 35.14
N GLU A 910 -30.79 35.62 35.94
CA GLU A 910 -29.50 35.75 36.63
C GLU A 910 -28.36 35.04 35.88
N ASN A 911 -27.27 35.77 35.62
CA ASN A 911 -26.08 35.24 34.98
C ASN A 911 -25.00 34.87 36.01
N LYS A 912 -24.71 33.58 36.18
CA LYS A 912 -23.60 33.10 37.02
C LYS A 912 -22.43 32.66 36.15
N THR A 913 -21.30 33.35 36.28
CA THR A 913 -20.08 33.06 35.50
C THR A 913 -19.04 32.35 36.35
N LYS A 914 -18.49 31.23 35.85
CA LYS A 914 -17.30 30.57 36.40
C LYS A 914 -16.15 30.62 35.41
N LYS A 915 -14.96 30.98 35.90
CA LYS A 915 -13.74 31.17 35.11
C LYS A 915 -12.68 30.17 35.55
N TYR A 916 -12.04 29.53 34.58
CA TYR A 916 -11.04 28.50 34.81
C TYR A 916 -9.75 28.86 34.06
N LYS A 917 -8.65 28.98 34.78
CA LYS A 917 -7.32 29.16 34.19
C LYS A 917 -6.69 27.82 33.85
N LEU A 918 -6.17 27.68 32.63
CA LEU A 918 -5.37 26.53 32.23
C LEU A 918 -3.89 26.94 32.14
N ALA A 919 -2.99 25.95 32.19
CA ALA A 919 -1.58 26.21 31.97
C ALA A 919 -1.32 26.70 30.52
N ASN A 920 -0.32 27.55 30.32
CA ASN A 920 -0.03 28.22 29.04
C ASN A 920 0.22 27.24 27.86
N HIS A 921 0.67 26.02 28.15
CA HIS A 921 0.87 24.98 27.15
C HIS A 921 -0.40 24.30 26.67
N CYS A 922 -1.53 24.46 27.38
CA CYS A 922 -2.80 23.87 27.00
C CYS A 922 -3.29 24.42 25.66
N SER A 923 -4.05 23.61 24.93
CA SER A 923 -4.67 24.01 23.66
C SER A 923 -6.06 24.59 23.88
N VAL A 924 -6.53 25.41 22.94
CA VAL A 924 -7.93 25.87 22.89
C VAL A 924 -8.89 24.69 23.02
N TYR A 925 -8.67 23.63 22.23
CA TYR A 925 -9.45 22.40 22.29
C TYR A 925 -9.54 21.74 23.68
N GLN A 926 -8.49 21.82 24.50
CA GLN A 926 -8.55 21.33 25.90
C GLN A 926 -9.34 22.29 26.79
N ALA A 927 -9.27 23.59 26.56
CA ALA A 927 -10.07 24.59 27.26
C ALA A 927 -11.56 24.39 26.98
N GLU A 928 -11.94 24.16 25.72
CA GLU A 928 -13.31 23.84 25.30
C GLU A 928 -13.87 22.60 26.01
N LEU A 929 -13.11 21.50 25.96
CA LEU A 929 -13.52 20.26 26.63
C LEU A 929 -13.56 20.42 28.16
N LEU A 930 -12.68 21.24 28.74
CA LEU A 930 -12.72 21.55 30.16
C LEU A 930 -13.96 22.38 30.50
N ALA A 931 -14.31 23.38 29.68
CA ALA A 931 -15.48 24.21 29.86
C ALA A 931 -16.77 23.37 29.90
N ILE A 932 -16.93 22.43 28.95
CA ILE A 932 -18.06 21.49 28.95
C ILE A 932 -18.03 20.55 30.18
N ASN A 933 -16.86 20.04 30.55
CA ASN A 933 -16.70 19.23 31.76
C ASN A 933 -17.09 19.98 33.04
N SER A 934 -16.77 21.28 33.11
CA SER A 934 -17.11 22.16 34.21
C SER A 934 -18.58 22.54 34.19
N ALA A 935 -19.20 22.74 33.01
CA ALA A 935 -20.63 22.94 32.87
C ALA A 935 -21.43 21.77 33.44
N LEU A 936 -21.01 20.53 33.14
CA LEU A 936 -21.63 19.32 33.69
C LEU A 936 -21.49 19.23 35.22
N GLU A 937 -20.35 19.65 35.78
CA GLU A 937 -20.18 19.73 37.24
C GLU A 937 -21.05 20.81 37.89
N VAL A 938 -21.20 21.96 37.23
CA VAL A 938 -22.08 23.04 37.68
C VAL A 938 -23.53 22.55 37.68
N LEU A 939 -23.97 21.88 36.60
CA LEU A 939 -25.29 21.29 36.51
C LEU A 939 -25.54 20.27 37.62
N ARG A 940 -24.60 19.36 37.86
CA ARG A 940 -24.70 18.34 38.92
C ARG A 940 -24.96 18.95 40.30
N LYS A 941 -24.37 20.12 40.57
CA LYS A 941 -24.51 20.85 41.84
C LYS A 941 -25.71 21.79 41.90
N SER A 942 -26.32 22.11 40.75
CA SER A 942 -27.43 23.08 40.66
C SER A 942 -28.78 22.52 41.13
N GLY A 943 -28.95 21.19 41.16
CA GLY A 943 -30.22 20.53 41.47
C GLY A 943 -31.26 20.59 40.33
N LYS A 944 -30.96 21.26 39.22
CA LYS A 944 -31.83 21.38 38.03
C LYS A 944 -31.98 20.04 37.33
N ARG A 945 -33.18 19.71 36.86
CA ARG A 945 -33.50 18.46 36.16
C ARG A 945 -33.24 18.52 34.67
N GLN A 946 -33.31 19.69 34.02
CA GLN A 946 -33.10 19.80 32.57
C GLN A 946 -32.14 20.94 32.25
N ALA A 947 -31.12 20.66 31.44
CA ALA A 947 -30.13 21.64 31.05
C ALA A 947 -29.73 21.56 29.58
N ALA A 948 -29.63 22.73 28.95
CA ALA A 948 -29.04 22.90 27.64
C ALA A 948 -27.58 23.38 27.78
N ILE A 949 -26.62 22.62 27.26
CA ILE A 949 -25.21 23.05 27.18
C ILE A 949 -24.94 23.53 25.76
N LEU A 950 -24.61 24.80 25.62
CA LEU A 950 -24.34 25.48 24.35
C LEU A 950 -22.83 25.75 24.23
N SER A 951 -22.22 25.20 23.18
CA SER A 951 -20.79 25.39 22.87
C SER A 951 -20.61 25.71 21.40
N ASP A 952 -19.70 26.62 21.07
CA ASP A 952 -19.33 26.88 19.69
C ASP A 952 -18.25 25.92 19.15
N SER A 953 -17.67 25.09 20.02
CA SER A 953 -16.65 24.11 19.68
C SER A 953 -17.27 22.82 19.18
N ARG A 954 -17.60 22.81 17.88
CA ARG A 954 -18.03 21.60 17.17
C ARG A 954 -17.06 20.43 17.38
N SER A 955 -15.75 20.71 17.41
CA SER A 955 -14.73 19.68 17.62
C SER A 955 -14.80 19.02 19.00
N ALA A 956 -15.12 19.78 20.06
CA ALA A 956 -15.30 19.25 21.40
C ALA A 956 -16.59 18.43 21.50
N LEU A 957 -17.69 18.93 20.94
CA LEU A 957 -18.97 18.21 20.87
C LEU A 957 -18.84 16.89 20.09
N GLU A 958 -18.25 16.91 18.90
CA GLU A 958 -17.99 15.69 18.11
C GLU A 958 -17.12 14.69 18.87
N ALA A 959 -16.14 15.16 19.66
CA ALA A 959 -15.31 14.29 20.48
C ALA A 959 -16.09 13.64 21.63
N ILE A 960 -16.96 14.38 22.32
CA ILE A 960 -17.79 13.86 23.42
C ILE A 960 -18.79 12.83 22.90
N ILE A 961 -19.40 13.09 21.73
CA ILE A 961 -20.40 12.19 21.12
C ILE A 961 -19.73 10.93 20.53
N SER A 962 -18.50 11.05 20.06
CA SER A 962 -17.79 9.94 19.45
C SER A 962 -17.36 8.89 20.48
N THR A 963 -17.97 7.70 20.39
CA THR A 963 -17.59 6.50 21.15
C THR A 963 -16.13 6.09 20.94
N ARG A 964 -15.52 6.51 19.82
CA ARG A 964 -14.14 6.18 19.42
C ARG A 964 -13.09 7.12 19.99
N THR A 965 -13.49 8.25 20.57
CA THR A 965 -12.52 9.18 21.14
C THR A 965 -11.73 8.50 22.25
N LYS A 966 -10.41 8.73 22.26
CA LYS A 966 -9.52 8.30 23.35
C LYS A 966 -8.99 9.48 24.16
N ASN A 967 -9.54 10.67 23.93
CA ASN A 967 -9.20 11.86 24.68
C ASN A 967 -9.82 11.76 26.09
N ARG A 968 -9.03 12.06 27.11
CA ARG A 968 -9.41 11.89 28.52
C ARG A 968 -10.56 12.82 28.92
N LEU A 969 -10.47 14.12 28.59
CA LEU A 969 -11.52 15.10 28.92
C LEU A 969 -12.85 14.75 28.25
N ALA A 970 -12.84 14.30 26.99
CA ALA A 970 -14.06 13.87 26.31
C ALA A 970 -14.66 12.59 26.94
N HIS A 971 -13.83 11.69 27.47
CA HIS A 971 -14.31 10.54 28.24
C HIS A 971 -14.90 10.95 29.60
N GLU A 972 -14.22 11.83 30.33
CA GLU A 972 -14.71 12.38 31.59
C GLU A 972 -16.06 13.10 31.40
N ALA A 973 -16.23 13.85 30.30
CA ALA A 973 -17.49 14.52 29.98
C ALA A 973 -18.61 13.50 29.76
N ARG A 974 -18.36 12.40 29.03
CA ARG A 974 -19.35 11.33 28.83
C ARG A 974 -19.76 10.68 30.16
N LYS A 975 -18.80 10.32 31.01
CA LYS A 975 -19.07 9.76 32.34
C LYS A 975 -19.91 10.72 33.20
N LYS A 976 -19.65 12.03 33.11
CA LYS A 976 -20.43 13.05 33.81
C LYS A 976 -21.84 13.18 33.25
N ILE A 977 -22.04 13.09 31.92
CA ILE A 977 -23.37 13.07 31.32
C ILE A 977 -24.14 11.83 31.79
N GLU A 978 -23.50 10.66 31.81
CA GLU A 978 -24.09 9.42 32.35
C GLU A 978 -24.48 9.59 33.83
N SER A 979 -23.58 10.12 34.66
CA SER A 979 -23.86 10.39 36.08
C SER A 979 -24.99 11.41 36.29
N CYS A 980 -25.13 12.41 35.42
CA CYS A 980 -26.27 13.33 35.45
C CYS A 980 -27.58 12.59 35.15
N ARG A 981 -27.60 11.75 34.11
CA ARG A 981 -28.76 10.93 33.72
C ARG A 981 -29.19 9.96 34.83
N GLU A 982 -28.24 9.29 35.47
CA GLU A 982 -28.51 8.36 36.57
C GLU A 982 -29.19 9.03 37.77
N ALA A 983 -29.01 10.34 37.92
CA ALA A 983 -29.65 11.13 38.97
C ALA A 983 -30.88 11.90 38.50
N GLY A 984 -31.45 11.54 37.34
CA GLY A 984 -32.64 12.16 36.80
C GLY A 984 -32.42 13.55 36.21
N GLN A 985 -31.18 13.92 35.86
CA GLN A 985 -30.87 15.17 35.17
C GLN A 985 -30.67 14.91 33.67
N GLU A 986 -31.50 15.55 32.85
CA GLU A 986 -31.43 15.51 31.39
C GLU A 986 -30.46 16.58 30.86
N VAL A 987 -29.53 16.16 30.01
CA VAL A 987 -28.52 17.02 29.39
C VAL A 987 -28.69 16.97 27.88
N GLN A 988 -28.90 18.14 27.27
CA GLN A 988 -28.95 18.32 25.82
C GLN A 988 -27.77 19.20 25.36
N LEU A 989 -27.12 18.79 24.28
CA LEU A 989 -25.96 19.49 23.73
C LEU A 989 -26.37 20.29 22.50
N TYR A 990 -25.89 21.52 22.40
CA TYR A 990 -26.18 22.42 21.29
C TYR A 990 -24.88 23.01 20.74
N TRP A 991 -24.80 23.08 19.41
CA TRP A 991 -23.71 23.80 18.75
C TRP A 991 -24.21 25.18 18.34
N VAL A 992 -23.51 26.22 18.78
CA VAL A 992 -23.79 27.61 18.40
C VAL A 992 -22.67 28.14 17.51
N LYS A 993 -22.97 29.15 16.71
CA LYS A 993 -21.96 29.77 15.84
C LYS A 993 -21.13 30.78 16.63
N ALA A 994 -19.80 30.62 16.62
CA ALA A 994 -18.87 31.59 17.18
C ALA A 994 -19.01 32.98 16.52
N HIS A 995 -18.89 34.05 17.31
CA HIS A 995 -18.93 35.45 16.86
C HIS A 995 -20.17 35.83 16.04
N ALA A 996 -21.31 35.22 16.38
CA ALA A 996 -22.60 35.49 15.74
C ALA A 996 -23.45 36.53 16.48
N GLY A 997 -22.91 37.18 17.53
CA GLY A 997 -23.66 38.15 18.34
C GLY A 997 -24.63 37.53 19.34
N LEU A 998 -24.45 36.24 19.66
CA LEU A 998 -25.26 35.51 20.63
C LEU A 998 -24.80 35.87 22.05
N GLN A 999 -25.62 36.59 22.81
CA GLN A 999 -25.28 37.25 24.07
C GLN A 999 -24.64 36.27 25.09
N GLY A 1000 -25.21 35.07 25.24
CA GLY A 1000 -24.68 34.05 26.14
C GLY A 1000 -23.31 33.48 25.71
N ASN A 1001 -23.09 33.31 24.40
CA ASN A 1001 -21.82 32.84 23.85
C ASN A 1001 -20.74 33.91 23.93
N GLU A 1002 -21.06 35.16 23.59
CA GLU A 1002 -20.12 36.30 23.70
C GLU A 1002 -19.71 36.53 25.16
N ALA A 1003 -20.63 36.33 26.11
CA ALA A 1003 -20.32 36.40 27.54
C ALA A 1003 -19.34 35.29 27.97
N ALA A 1004 -19.52 34.06 27.48
CA ALA A 1004 -18.61 32.95 27.74
C ALA A 1004 -17.22 33.19 27.14
N ASP A 1005 -17.13 33.65 25.88
CA ASP A 1005 -15.87 34.00 25.21
C ASP A 1005 -15.11 35.11 25.94
N THR A 1006 -15.82 36.19 26.31
CA THR A 1006 -15.23 37.28 27.11
C THR A 1006 -14.71 36.76 28.45
N ALA A 1007 -15.51 35.95 29.16
CA ALA A 1007 -15.11 35.37 30.44
C ALA A 1007 -13.91 34.41 30.31
N ALA A 1008 -13.80 33.66 29.22
CA ALA A 1008 -12.67 32.76 28.96
C ALA A 1008 -11.39 33.54 28.66
N LYS A 1009 -11.47 34.64 27.89
CA LYS A 1009 -10.35 35.57 27.66
C LYS A 1009 -9.88 36.22 28.96
N GLU A 1010 -10.81 36.67 29.80
CA GLU A 1010 -10.48 37.20 31.13
C GLU A 1010 -9.86 36.13 32.03
N ALA A 1011 -10.34 34.89 31.98
CA ALA A 1011 -9.76 33.78 32.73
C ALA A 1011 -8.30 33.52 32.32
N ALA A 1012 -7.98 33.65 31.03
CA ALA A 1012 -6.63 33.50 30.50
C ALA A 1012 -5.69 34.64 30.94
N LEU A 1013 -6.15 35.88 30.86
CA LEU A 1013 -5.31 37.08 31.06
C LEU A 1013 -5.21 37.51 32.53
N ASN A 1014 -6.34 37.54 33.23
CA ASN A 1014 -6.51 38.29 34.48
C ASN A 1014 -6.61 37.40 35.72
N LEU A 1015 -6.93 36.10 35.56
CA LEU A 1015 -7.10 35.22 36.71
C LEU A 1015 -5.74 34.88 37.36
N LYS A 1016 -5.49 35.42 38.56
CA LYS A 1016 -4.26 35.20 39.34
C LYS A 1016 -4.39 34.00 40.28
N CYS A 1017 -4.44 32.79 39.73
CA CYS A 1017 -4.42 31.53 40.49
C CYS A 1017 -3.49 30.48 39.85
N LYS A 1018 -3.26 29.36 40.55
CA LYS A 1018 -2.67 28.15 39.96
C LYS A 1018 -3.61 27.60 38.87
N PRO A 1019 -3.07 27.02 37.78
CA PRO A 1019 -3.91 26.49 36.72
C PRO A 1019 -4.78 25.35 37.23
N HIS A 1020 -6.08 25.39 36.92
CA HIS A 1020 -7.06 24.36 37.21
C HIS A 1020 -6.80 23.08 36.39
N TYR A 1021 -6.15 23.22 35.23
CA TYR A 1021 -5.75 22.12 34.37
C TYR A 1021 -4.35 22.34 33.83
N ASN A 1022 -3.48 21.34 34.00
CA ASN A 1022 -2.04 21.44 33.72
C ASN A 1022 -1.50 20.33 32.79
N THR A 1023 -2.34 19.42 32.30
CA THR A 1023 -1.86 18.30 31.45
C THR A 1023 -1.45 18.80 30.06
N CYS A 1024 -0.22 18.48 29.66
CA CYS A 1024 0.37 18.96 28.41
C CYS A 1024 -0.15 18.18 27.18
N PRO A 1025 -0.67 18.86 26.14
CA PRO A 1025 -1.15 18.17 24.95
C PRO A 1025 0.01 17.70 24.07
N ILE A 1026 -0.19 16.57 23.37
CA ILE A 1026 0.80 16.01 22.43
C ILE A 1026 1.16 17.00 21.30
N SER A 1027 0.26 17.92 20.94
CA SER A 1027 0.53 18.97 19.95
C SER A 1027 1.60 19.95 20.43
N TYR A 1028 1.59 20.32 21.72
CA TYR A 1028 2.62 21.17 22.33
C TYR A 1028 3.97 20.45 22.36
N VAL A 1029 4.01 19.17 22.77
CA VAL A 1029 5.22 18.33 22.73
C VAL A 1029 5.83 18.30 21.33
N LYS A 1030 5.02 18.06 20.29
CA LYS A 1030 5.50 18.07 18.90
C LYS A 1030 6.12 19.40 18.51
N ARG A 1031 5.51 20.53 18.92
CA ARG A 1031 6.01 21.87 18.63
C ARG A 1031 7.36 22.12 19.33
N LEU A 1032 7.46 21.79 20.62
CA LEU A 1032 8.69 21.93 21.39
C LEU A 1032 9.86 21.12 20.79
N LEU A 1033 9.61 19.85 20.45
CA LEU A 1033 10.61 18.99 19.80
C LEU A 1033 11.04 19.55 18.43
N ARG A 1034 10.10 20.14 17.69
CA ARG A 1034 10.38 20.79 16.40
C ARG A 1034 11.21 22.06 16.55
N GLU A 1035 10.89 22.90 17.52
CA GLU A 1035 11.65 24.12 17.82
C GLU A 1035 13.10 23.79 18.20
N LYS A 1036 13.30 22.80 19.06
CA LYS A 1036 14.63 22.29 19.44
C LYS A 1036 15.43 21.81 18.22
N SER A 1037 14.79 21.04 17.33
CA SER A 1037 15.46 20.53 16.14
C SER A 1037 15.74 21.62 15.10
N LYS A 1038 14.89 22.64 15.00
CA LYS A 1038 15.15 23.83 14.18
C LYS A 1038 16.34 24.62 14.71
N ALA A 1039 16.45 24.80 16.03
CA ALA A 1039 17.59 25.48 16.66
C ALA A 1039 18.90 24.72 16.39
N GLU A 1040 18.91 23.41 16.59
CA GLU A 1040 20.06 22.55 16.25
C GLU A 1040 20.41 22.62 14.75
N TRP A 1041 19.40 22.64 13.87
CA TRP A 1041 19.64 22.80 12.43
C TRP A 1041 20.24 24.17 12.09
N GLN A 1042 19.79 25.24 12.73
CA GLN A 1042 20.34 26.59 12.59
C GLN A 1042 21.83 26.61 12.94
N THR A 1043 22.20 26.08 14.11
CA THR A 1043 23.60 26.01 14.56
C THR A 1043 24.47 25.22 13.56
N ARG A 1044 23.98 24.08 13.07
CA ARG A 1044 24.71 23.28 12.06
C ARG A 1044 24.88 24.02 10.73
N TYR A 1045 23.86 24.76 10.31
CA TYR A 1045 23.92 25.53 9.07
C TYR A 1045 24.94 26.66 9.19
N GLN A 1046 24.92 27.42 10.28
CA GLN A 1046 25.88 28.50 10.54
C GLN A 1046 27.32 27.99 10.57
N ASN A 1047 27.58 26.89 11.27
CA ASN A 1047 28.92 26.34 11.45
C ASN A 1047 29.44 25.52 10.24
N SER A 1048 28.60 25.23 9.24
CA SER A 1048 29.01 24.47 8.06
C SER A 1048 29.90 25.28 7.12
N GLU A 1049 31.04 24.75 6.68
CA GLU A 1049 31.84 25.34 5.59
C GLU A 1049 31.16 25.21 4.21
N ASN A 1050 30.24 24.26 4.07
CA ASN A 1050 29.43 24.08 2.86
C ASN A 1050 28.28 25.09 2.78
N ALA A 1051 27.74 25.27 1.57
CA ALA A 1051 26.62 26.17 1.27
C ALA A 1051 26.93 27.67 1.42
N SER A 1052 28.20 28.06 1.27
CA SER A 1052 28.67 29.45 1.34
C SER A 1052 27.85 30.40 0.48
N VAL A 1053 27.59 30.06 -0.80
CA VAL A 1053 26.76 30.87 -1.70
C VAL A 1053 25.32 31.01 -1.19
N THR A 1054 24.73 29.92 -0.69
CA THR A 1054 23.36 29.95 -0.16
C THR A 1054 23.24 30.83 1.09
N LYS A 1055 24.30 30.92 1.91
CA LYS A 1055 24.35 31.77 3.10
C LYS A 1055 24.29 33.26 2.81
N ILE A 1056 24.74 33.69 1.63
CA ILE A 1056 24.61 35.07 1.17
C ILE A 1056 23.13 35.48 1.13
N PHE A 1057 22.28 34.60 0.62
CA PHE A 1057 20.85 34.86 0.46
C PHE A 1057 20.03 34.54 1.71
N PHE A 1058 20.47 33.55 2.51
CA PHE A 1058 19.73 33.06 3.66
C PHE A 1058 20.63 32.83 4.87
N SER A 1059 20.44 33.66 5.90
CA SER A 1059 21.13 33.55 7.19
C SER A 1059 20.59 32.41 8.06
N SER A 1060 19.39 31.91 7.76
CA SER A 1060 18.77 30.76 8.44
C SER A 1060 18.00 29.85 7.50
N PRO A 1061 17.89 28.53 7.80
CA PRO A 1061 17.00 27.64 7.06
C PRO A 1061 15.53 28.04 7.16
N GLU A 1062 15.11 28.67 8.26
CA GLU A 1062 13.75 29.18 8.42
C GLU A 1062 13.45 30.32 7.43
N GLN A 1063 14.42 31.20 7.18
CA GLN A 1063 14.32 32.25 6.16
C GLN A 1063 14.10 31.66 4.77
N ALA A 1064 14.94 30.69 4.39
CA ALA A 1064 14.80 29.99 3.10
C ALA A 1064 13.45 29.27 2.98
N TYR A 1065 13.00 28.60 4.05
CA TYR A 1065 11.70 27.95 4.07
C TYR A 1065 10.55 28.95 3.87
N ARG A 1066 10.58 30.09 4.55
CA ARG A 1066 9.56 31.15 4.39
C ARG A 1066 9.55 31.71 2.98
N ALA A 1067 10.73 31.93 2.38
CA ALA A 1067 10.85 32.46 1.03
C ALA A 1067 10.21 31.55 -0.03
N PHE A 1068 10.31 30.23 0.15
CA PHE A 1068 9.87 29.25 -0.85
C PHE A 1068 8.76 28.31 -0.36
N LYS A 1069 8.04 28.68 0.71
CA LYS A 1069 6.89 27.90 1.20
C LYS A 1069 5.76 27.85 0.17
N ASN A 1070 5.52 28.98 -0.50
CA ASN A 1070 4.43 29.18 -1.45
C ASN A 1070 4.92 29.41 -2.90
N GLY A 1071 6.24 29.45 -3.11
CA GLY A 1071 6.88 29.72 -4.41
C GLY A 1071 7.69 28.53 -4.91
N ARG A 1072 7.89 28.44 -6.22
CA ARG A 1072 8.67 27.36 -6.84
C ARG A 1072 10.10 27.82 -7.11
N LEU A 1073 11.10 27.08 -6.61
CA LEU A 1073 12.46 27.23 -7.12
C LEU A 1073 12.53 26.72 -8.58
N THR A 1074 12.89 27.61 -9.49
CA THR A 1074 13.25 27.24 -10.86
C THR A 1074 14.69 26.71 -10.89
N ASN A 1075 15.03 25.86 -11.86
CA ASN A 1075 16.41 25.39 -12.01
C ASN A 1075 17.40 26.57 -12.12
N LYS A 1076 17.05 27.63 -12.84
CA LYS A 1076 17.91 28.81 -13.02
C LYS A 1076 18.13 29.55 -11.71
N LEU A 1077 17.06 29.80 -10.94
CA LEU A 1077 17.18 30.40 -9.62
C LEU A 1077 18.04 29.54 -8.68
N THR A 1078 17.86 28.22 -8.71
CA THR A 1078 18.68 27.30 -7.91
C THR A 1078 20.17 27.36 -8.28
N GLN A 1079 20.53 27.56 -9.56
CA GLN A 1079 21.93 27.77 -9.95
C GLN A 1079 22.48 29.04 -9.30
N MET A 1080 21.71 30.14 -9.32
CA MET A 1080 22.10 31.39 -8.68
C MET A 1080 22.30 31.23 -7.16
N LEU A 1081 21.33 30.62 -6.48
CA LEU A 1081 21.35 30.47 -5.01
C LEU A 1081 22.39 29.47 -4.49
N THR A 1082 23.02 28.71 -5.38
CA THR A 1082 24.01 27.69 -5.01
C THR A 1082 25.38 27.93 -5.63
N GLY A 1083 25.48 28.69 -6.73
CA GLY A 1083 26.70 28.84 -7.54
C GLY A 1083 27.06 27.58 -8.35
N HIS A 1084 26.19 26.57 -8.37
CA HIS A 1084 26.42 25.36 -9.16
C HIS A 1084 25.65 25.46 -10.48
N GLY A 1085 26.35 25.58 -11.62
CA GLY A 1085 25.70 25.66 -12.92
C GLY A 1085 26.56 26.29 -14.02
N GLY A 1086 25.96 27.17 -14.81
CA GLY A 1086 26.62 27.78 -15.99
C GLY A 1086 27.76 28.77 -15.69
N PHE A 1087 28.25 28.88 -14.45
CA PHE A 1087 29.33 29.80 -14.06
C PHE A 1087 30.70 29.25 -14.49
N SER A 1088 31.57 30.09 -15.06
CA SER A 1088 32.89 29.63 -15.54
C SER A 1088 33.78 29.10 -14.41
N GLU A 1089 33.75 29.74 -13.24
CA GLU A 1089 34.45 29.26 -12.03
C GLU A 1089 34.04 27.82 -11.70
N TYR A 1090 32.73 27.57 -11.65
CA TYR A 1090 32.18 26.24 -11.39
C TYR A 1090 32.61 25.22 -12.46
N LEU A 1091 32.48 25.57 -13.74
CA LEU A 1091 32.81 24.66 -14.85
C LEU A 1091 34.31 24.36 -14.92
N HIS A 1092 35.16 25.34 -14.61
CA HIS A 1092 36.60 25.17 -14.52
C HIS A 1092 36.97 24.19 -13.40
N ARG A 1093 36.38 24.33 -12.21
CA ARG A 1093 36.59 23.40 -11.09
C ARG A 1093 36.26 21.94 -11.43
N PHE A 1094 35.31 21.70 -12.33
CA PHE A 1094 34.94 20.37 -12.83
C PHE A 1094 35.61 19.98 -14.15
N LYS A 1095 36.61 20.74 -14.62
CA LYS A 1095 37.34 20.52 -15.88
C LYS A 1095 36.46 20.53 -17.13
N CYS A 1096 35.28 21.13 -17.04
CA CYS A 1096 34.38 21.35 -18.16
C CYS A 1096 34.74 22.62 -18.95
N LYS A 1097 35.54 23.53 -18.38
CA LYS A 1097 36.06 24.75 -19.03
C LYS A 1097 37.53 24.93 -18.65
N GLY A 1098 38.36 25.44 -19.56
CA GLY A 1098 39.79 25.62 -19.33
C GLY A 1098 40.17 26.87 -18.54
N ASP A 1099 39.24 27.83 -18.43
CA ASP A 1099 39.48 29.14 -17.83
C ASP A 1099 38.25 29.58 -16.98
N PRO A 1100 38.43 29.96 -15.70
CA PRO A 1100 37.36 30.46 -14.84
C PRO A 1100 36.99 31.94 -15.08
N THR A 1101 37.72 32.68 -15.91
CA THR A 1101 37.52 34.13 -16.10
C THR A 1101 36.20 34.49 -16.79
N CYS A 1102 35.76 35.72 -16.56
CA CYS A 1102 34.57 36.30 -17.15
C CYS A 1102 34.90 36.96 -18.50
N PRO A 1103 34.06 36.80 -19.54
CA PRO A 1103 34.28 37.46 -20.83
C PRO A 1103 34.19 38.99 -20.80
N CYS A 1104 33.83 39.63 -19.68
CA CYS A 1104 33.73 41.09 -19.60
C CYS A 1104 35.08 41.80 -19.53
N ASP A 1105 36.07 41.18 -18.89
CA ASP A 1105 37.40 41.77 -18.65
C ASP A 1105 38.54 40.74 -18.74
N GLN A 1106 38.25 39.44 -18.86
CA GLN A 1106 39.23 38.34 -18.89
C GLN A 1106 40.18 38.30 -17.69
N GLN A 1107 39.85 39.00 -16.59
CA GLN A 1107 40.64 39.06 -15.35
C GLN A 1107 39.82 38.64 -14.14
N SER A 1108 38.54 39.04 -14.09
CA SER A 1108 37.63 38.68 -13.01
C SER A 1108 37.18 37.23 -13.16
N THR A 1109 37.11 36.51 -12.05
CA THR A 1109 36.51 35.17 -12.02
C THR A 1109 35.00 35.25 -12.19
N GLN A 1110 34.42 34.46 -13.10
CA GLN A 1110 32.96 34.45 -13.32
C GLN A 1110 32.26 33.60 -12.26
N ASP A 1111 32.13 34.15 -11.06
CA ASP A 1111 31.39 33.58 -9.93
C ASP A 1111 30.03 34.28 -9.71
N VAL A 1112 29.28 33.84 -8.70
CA VAL A 1112 27.95 34.42 -8.37
C VAL A 1112 28.07 35.88 -7.95
N ARG A 1113 29.09 36.25 -7.18
CA ARG A 1113 29.27 37.60 -6.66
C ARG A 1113 29.52 38.57 -7.81
N HIS A 1114 30.50 38.27 -8.65
CA HIS A 1114 30.85 39.07 -9.82
C HIS A 1114 29.64 39.22 -10.75
N CYS A 1115 28.96 38.11 -11.08
CA CYS A 1115 27.80 38.17 -11.98
C CYS A 1115 26.63 39.00 -11.44
N LEU A 1116 26.41 38.98 -10.11
CA LEU A 1116 25.30 39.72 -9.48
C LEU A 1116 25.60 41.19 -9.25
N LEU A 1117 26.82 41.53 -8.81
CA LEU A 1117 27.10 42.85 -8.22
C LEU A 1117 28.04 43.72 -9.07
N GLU A 1118 28.89 43.12 -9.89
CA GLU A 1118 30.04 43.82 -10.49
C GLU A 1118 30.01 43.79 -12.02
N CYS A 1119 29.60 42.67 -12.62
CA CYS A 1119 29.73 42.42 -14.05
C CYS A 1119 29.02 43.50 -14.90
N PRO A 1120 29.73 44.21 -15.80
CA PRO A 1120 29.15 45.27 -16.62
C PRO A 1120 28.15 44.72 -17.65
N ARG A 1121 28.30 43.45 -18.05
CA ARG A 1121 27.40 42.77 -18.99
C ARG A 1121 26.00 42.55 -18.44
N HIS A 1122 25.82 42.69 -17.13
CA HIS A 1122 24.53 42.59 -16.45
C HIS A 1122 24.07 43.92 -15.85
N ALA A 1123 24.78 45.03 -16.12
CA ALA A 1123 24.52 46.34 -15.51
C ALA A 1123 23.10 46.86 -15.74
N LEU A 1124 22.55 46.74 -16.95
CA LEU A 1124 21.16 47.16 -17.23
C LEU A 1124 20.14 46.38 -16.41
N ALA A 1125 20.28 45.05 -16.36
CA ALA A 1125 19.36 44.21 -15.58
C ALA A 1125 19.55 44.39 -14.06
N ARG A 1126 20.74 44.81 -13.62
CA ARG A 1126 21.05 45.18 -12.24
C ARG A 1126 20.40 46.51 -11.86
N LEU A 1127 20.50 47.51 -12.75
CA LEU A 1127 19.87 48.83 -12.56
C LEU A 1127 18.35 48.71 -12.41
N ASP A 1128 17.69 47.86 -13.21
CA ASP A 1128 16.26 47.55 -13.06
C ASP A 1128 15.92 47.06 -11.64
N LEU A 1129 16.79 46.24 -11.05
CA LEU A 1129 16.60 45.71 -9.70
C LEU A 1129 16.91 46.76 -8.63
N GLU A 1130 17.98 47.53 -8.78
CA GLU A 1130 18.40 48.61 -7.88
C GLU A 1130 17.32 49.70 -7.75
N GLN A 1131 16.69 50.08 -8.87
CA GLN A 1131 15.55 51.01 -8.88
C GLN A 1131 14.36 50.50 -8.06
N VAL A 1132 14.06 49.20 -8.15
CA VAL A 1132 12.94 48.59 -7.41
C VAL A 1132 13.25 48.44 -5.92
N ILE A 1133 14.50 48.17 -5.57
CA ILE A 1133 14.94 48.07 -4.16
C ILE A 1133 15.05 49.47 -3.52
N GLY A 1134 15.26 50.51 -4.32
CA GLY A 1134 15.46 51.89 -3.84
C GLY A 1134 16.88 52.15 -3.33
N THR A 1135 17.86 51.38 -3.81
CA THR A 1135 19.28 51.55 -3.45
C THR A 1135 20.09 51.98 -4.66
N GLY A 1136 21.10 52.83 -4.46
CA GLY A 1136 21.97 53.29 -5.55
C GLY A 1136 22.97 52.23 -6.03
N LYS A 1137 23.29 51.24 -5.19
CA LYS A 1137 24.14 50.09 -5.51
C LYS A 1137 23.77 48.92 -4.62
N ILE A 1138 23.46 47.77 -5.21
CA ILE A 1138 23.14 46.56 -4.43
C ILE A 1138 24.41 45.92 -3.84
N THR A 1139 24.38 45.60 -2.54
CA THR A 1139 25.46 44.94 -1.79
C THR A 1139 25.12 43.49 -1.44
N MET A 1140 26.04 42.76 -0.82
CA MET A 1140 25.78 41.38 -0.38
C MET A 1140 24.79 41.35 0.79
N GLU A 1141 24.85 42.35 1.66
CA GLU A 1141 24.00 42.52 2.83
C GLU A 1141 22.53 42.74 2.42
N ASP A 1142 22.32 43.45 1.31
CA ASP A 1142 20.98 43.73 0.78
C ASP A 1142 20.27 42.46 0.28
N LEU A 1143 21.02 41.47 -0.24
CA LEU A 1143 20.43 40.27 -0.86
C LEU A 1143 19.58 39.46 0.14
N SER A 1144 20.01 39.34 1.39
CA SER A 1144 19.24 38.65 2.43
C SER A 1144 17.92 39.37 2.73
N GLN A 1145 17.92 40.72 2.71
CA GLN A 1145 16.72 41.53 2.92
C GLN A 1145 15.76 41.43 1.72
N VAL A 1146 16.30 41.48 0.50
CA VAL A 1146 15.54 41.28 -0.75
C VAL A 1146 14.80 39.95 -0.74
N MET A 1147 15.44 38.87 -0.28
CA MET A 1147 14.81 37.55 -0.23
C MET A 1147 13.68 37.43 0.81
N ASN A 1148 13.67 38.28 1.85
CA ASN A 1148 12.62 38.33 2.87
C ASN A 1148 11.34 39.01 2.39
N ASN A 1149 11.44 39.94 1.45
CA ASN A 1149 10.30 40.61 0.86
C ASN A 1149 9.80 39.85 -0.38
N ALA A 1150 8.52 39.47 -0.39
CA ALA A 1150 7.95 38.66 -1.47
C ALA A 1150 7.92 39.38 -2.83
N GLU A 1151 7.75 40.70 -2.84
CA GLU A 1151 7.72 41.52 -4.04
C GLU A 1151 9.14 41.68 -4.60
N LEU A 1152 10.08 42.14 -3.78
CA LEU A 1152 11.49 42.31 -4.18
C LEU A 1152 12.10 40.98 -4.64
N ARG A 1153 11.77 39.87 -3.98
CA ARG A 1153 12.19 38.53 -4.41
C ARG A 1153 11.75 38.20 -5.84
N ARG A 1154 10.53 38.58 -6.26
CA ARG A 1154 10.05 38.33 -7.64
C ARG A 1154 10.89 39.10 -8.66
N HIS A 1155 11.28 40.33 -8.36
CA HIS A 1155 12.16 41.12 -9.21
C HIS A 1155 13.58 40.52 -9.27
N PHE A 1156 14.10 40.08 -8.12
CA PHE A 1156 15.37 39.36 -8.06
C PHE A 1156 15.34 38.05 -8.85
N GLU A 1157 14.27 37.27 -8.79
CA GLU A 1157 14.12 36.03 -9.56
C GLU A 1157 14.20 36.26 -11.07
N ASN A 1158 13.59 37.33 -11.56
CA ASN A 1158 13.68 37.74 -12.96
C ASN A 1158 15.12 38.15 -13.33
N TYR A 1159 15.78 38.95 -12.49
CA TYR A 1159 17.18 39.35 -12.67
C TYR A 1159 18.12 38.14 -12.72
N ALA A 1160 18.05 37.26 -11.72
CA ALA A 1160 18.84 36.04 -11.66
C ALA A 1160 18.58 35.11 -12.86
N THR A 1161 17.33 35.03 -13.31
CA THR A 1161 16.94 34.24 -14.48
C THR A 1161 17.56 34.79 -15.77
N LYS A 1162 17.61 36.12 -15.96
CA LYS A 1162 18.28 36.75 -17.11
C LYS A 1162 19.77 36.39 -17.12
N ILE A 1163 20.47 36.58 -16.00
CA ILE A 1163 21.91 36.26 -15.87
C ILE A 1163 22.19 34.81 -16.22
N VAL A 1164 21.53 33.86 -15.53
CA VAL A 1164 21.79 32.42 -15.74
C VAL A 1164 21.45 32.00 -17.17
N THR A 1165 20.46 32.62 -17.81
CA THR A 1165 20.15 32.34 -19.23
C THR A 1165 21.29 32.77 -20.14
N THR A 1166 21.89 33.93 -19.91
CA THR A 1166 23.06 34.41 -20.65
C THR A 1166 24.26 33.47 -20.43
N LEU A 1167 24.57 33.14 -19.18
CA LEU A 1167 25.66 32.22 -18.83
C LEU A 1167 25.50 30.84 -19.49
N LEU A 1168 24.28 30.29 -19.48
CA LEU A 1168 24.00 29.00 -20.13
C LEU A 1168 24.10 29.06 -21.66
N LYS A 1169 23.90 30.22 -22.30
CA LYS A 1169 24.12 30.36 -23.75
C LYS A 1169 25.62 30.40 -24.07
N GLU A 1170 26.38 31.12 -23.26
CA GLU A 1170 27.81 31.36 -23.47
C GLU A 1170 28.66 30.13 -23.15
N ASN A 1171 28.38 29.48 -22.03
CA ASN A 1171 29.18 28.36 -21.53
C ASN A 1171 28.65 26.99 -21.96
N LYS A 1172 27.79 26.94 -22.99
CA LYS A 1172 27.00 25.75 -23.38
C LYS A 1172 27.80 24.61 -24.04
N SER A 1173 29.08 24.80 -24.35
CA SER A 1173 29.80 23.90 -25.25
C SER A 1173 30.23 22.54 -24.67
N LYS A 1174 30.01 22.23 -23.37
CA LYS A 1174 30.46 20.95 -22.76
C LYS A 1174 29.51 20.30 -21.72
N LEU A 1175 28.24 20.69 -21.65
CA LEU A 1175 27.28 20.22 -20.62
C LEU A 1175 26.19 19.24 -21.12
N SER A 1176 26.39 18.56 -22.25
CA SER A 1176 25.46 17.52 -22.74
C SER A 1176 25.58 16.21 -21.98
#